data_AF-M6UNJ2-F1
#
_entry.id   AF-M6UNJ2-F1
#
_cell.length_a   1.000
_cell.length_b   1.000
_cell.length_c   1.000
_cell.angle_alpha   90.00
_cell.angle_beta   90.00
_cell.angle_gamma   90.00
#
_symmetry.space_group_name_H-M   'P 1'
#
loop_
_entity.id
_entity.type
_entity.pdbx_description
1 polymer ?
#
loop_
_entity_poly.entity_id
_entity_poly.type
_entity_poly.pdbx_seq_one_letter_code
_entity_poly.pdbx_strand_id
1 'polypeptide(L)'
;MKSESFPKSFLFVSGLFNRLKLLRTPTFFGLILCSVFSYLLFRSFLFVRETEGVVVIGTIQFLFGFIPNLYHRKTGRIFTMAGALILPGLLYDKTAIFGSLSGLFAGAIFGIFLRQYISTFHTQTVNEDDPIFRFFYINRPYKSSLPFHQNPKTGILIFLALLLLERFFIYFNAPPFKGFGILDTVYLPGISSRYAFGLSLDFLGSWALPVLYFLAEESSSHESDSPVKYWRQGLFTGLFLNIILFLIQDLAGRSVIPFTPRVGASYSVSGFFADTGSLNWFFPLLIAYFFHYLHSRSWRFHTKIVLSLGLVLPFFVLGKHFSAGSWILFLALLIYGYSVTAFSKIRNRWWKLSYIPVCTIVWIVFTVLILWLGSFSWSFEPWQELYQTWTKSYRSPGGNFSRFLDLYWGEGWIQTRSAWNWFKQSIWTGNGAGSFVLNWIDSRSTNPIPPGGIRELGLPSFLFLLHDGGIFLILIFLIWIGLEIALRGHWKILILLLPISIFFMPWIGSSGTTAFFCLWLVTSSHPQTRQLHKMILAGFNLLALFLGSFFLSYTLIGIAPNLRGPEFRYTELKSYQIMAKRQNLIQNGIRYHEFSSGAIWVLASRAPIRLRAFIPQEKKLSKNDKIHVRWSFLGSDWIEIQSKTLPLFTNASTVGLIVPDNAKYLKAEILSDSFFGTHVQEFGIFAEDFDGLNRVR
;
A
#
# COMPACT_ATOMS: atom_id res chain seq x y z
N MET A 1 0.06 61.97 -35.98
CA MET A 1 0.21 60.65 -36.62
C MET A 1 1.57 60.07 -36.23
N LYS A 2 1.54 58.91 -35.56
CA LYS A 2 2.61 57.91 -35.32
C LYS A 2 4.03 58.43 -34.96
N SER A 3 4.28 58.48 -33.66
CA SER A 3 5.61 58.54 -33.06
C SER A 3 6.32 57.19 -33.22
N GLU A 4 7.56 57.29 -33.69
CA GLU A 4 8.72 56.40 -33.54
C GLU A 4 8.52 55.11 -32.74
N SER A 5 8.60 53.98 -33.43
CA SER A 5 8.86 52.68 -32.82
C SER A 5 10.36 52.39 -32.83
N PHE A 6 10.94 52.36 -31.63
CA PHE A 6 12.27 51.85 -31.31
C PHE A 6 12.51 50.43 -31.85
N PRO A 7 13.77 50.05 -32.10
CA PRO A 7 14.13 48.79 -32.72
C PRO A 7 13.80 47.61 -31.80
N LYS A 8 13.27 46.54 -32.39
CA LYS A 8 13.07 45.24 -31.73
C LYS A 8 14.42 44.74 -31.22
N SER A 9 14.69 44.97 -29.93
CA SER A 9 15.74 44.28 -29.20
C SER A 9 15.42 42.79 -29.19
N PHE A 10 16.29 42.03 -29.85
CA PHE A 10 16.60 40.63 -29.57
C PHE A 10 16.47 40.32 -28.08
N LEU A 11 15.51 39.47 -27.66
CA LEU A 11 15.59 38.61 -26.47
C LEU A 11 14.26 37.89 -26.15
N PHE A 12 13.64 37.16 -27.09
CA PHE A 12 12.63 36.15 -26.67
C PHE A 12 12.59 34.97 -27.64
N VAL A 13 13.51 34.02 -27.43
CA VAL A 13 13.20 32.60 -27.23
C VAL A 13 12.10 31.99 -28.16
N SER A 14 12.22 32.12 -29.48
CA SER A 14 11.33 31.37 -30.40
C SER A 14 11.71 29.87 -30.47
N GLY A 15 12.99 29.55 -30.27
CA GLY A 15 13.50 28.19 -30.28
C GLY A 15 13.03 27.33 -29.09
N LEU A 16 12.96 27.87 -27.88
CA LEU A 16 12.53 27.10 -26.70
C LEU A 16 11.01 26.83 -26.72
N PHE A 17 10.20 27.77 -27.21
CA PHE A 17 8.76 27.54 -27.37
C PHE A 17 8.44 26.47 -28.43
N ASN A 18 9.24 26.38 -29.51
CA ASN A 18 9.15 25.26 -30.44
C ASN A 18 9.67 23.93 -29.84
N ARG A 19 10.72 23.97 -28.99
CA ARG A 19 11.22 22.80 -28.24
C ARG A 19 10.18 22.26 -27.25
N LEU A 20 9.39 23.13 -26.62
CA LEU A 20 8.30 22.76 -25.68
C LEU A 20 7.07 22.15 -26.37
N LYS A 21 6.95 22.20 -27.71
CA LYS A 21 5.76 21.74 -28.45
C LYS A 21 5.59 20.20 -28.41
N LEU A 22 6.69 19.44 -28.33
CA LEU A 22 6.69 17.98 -28.13
C LEU A 22 6.23 17.58 -26.71
N LEU A 23 6.51 18.41 -25.71
CA LEU A 23 6.07 18.20 -24.31
C LEU A 23 4.58 18.45 -24.12
N ARG A 24 3.90 19.10 -25.08
CA ARG A 24 2.44 19.33 -25.07
C ARG A 24 1.62 18.12 -25.52
N THR A 25 2.26 16.99 -25.85
CA THR A 25 1.49 15.78 -26.17
C THR A 25 0.76 15.28 -24.91
N PRO A 26 -0.53 14.93 -25.01
CA PRO A 26 -1.33 14.52 -23.85
C PRO A 26 -0.78 13.26 -23.15
N THR A 27 0.02 12.47 -23.85
CA THR A 27 0.75 11.31 -23.31
C THR A 27 1.93 11.73 -22.44
N PHE A 28 2.70 12.75 -22.85
CA PHE A 28 3.84 13.25 -22.06
C PHE A 28 3.38 14.00 -20.80
N PHE A 29 2.32 14.80 -20.91
CA PHE A 29 1.70 15.43 -19.73
C PHE A 29 1.19 14.37 -18.72
N GLY A 30 0.60 13.29 -19.21
CA GLY A 30 0.19 12.15 -18.39
C GLY A 30 1.37 11.51 -17.64
N LEU A 31 2.54 11.38 -18.29
CA LEU A 31 3.75 10.86 -17.66
C LEU A 31 4.31 11.78 -16.56
N ILE A 32 4.30 13.09 -16.77
CA ILE A 32 4.66 14.06 -15.73
C ILE A 32 3.74 13.88 -14.52
N LEU A 33 2.42 13.81 -14.75
CA LEU A 33 1.45 13.65 -13.67
C LEU A 33 1.65 12.34 -12.93
N CYS A 34 1.91 11.23 -13.64
CA CYS A 34 2.24 9.95 -13.01
C CYS A 34 3.49 10.05 -12.14
N SER A 35 4.54 10.75 -12.59
CA SER A 35 5.78 10.92 -11.85
C SER A 35 5.62 11.81 -10.61
N VAL A 36 4.88 12.91 -10.72
CA VAL A 36 4.62 13.82 -9.59
C VAL A 36 3.76 13.11 -8.54
N PHE A 37 2.71 12.43 -8.98
CA PHE A 37 1.81 11.74 -8.06
C PHE A 37 2.47 10.53 -7.39
N SER A 38 3.30 9.76 -8.10
CA SER A 38 4.08 8.67 -7.48
C SER A 38 5.08 9.19 -6.45
N TYR A 39 5.73 10.32 -6.72
CA TYR A 39 6.61 10.99 -5.76
C TYR A 39 5.84 11.46 -4.52
N LEU A 40 4.67 12.09 -4.69
CA LEU A 40 3.82 12.50 -3.56
C LEU A 40 3.42 11.30 -2.69
N LEU A 41 2.96 10.20 -3.31
CA LEU A 41 2.62 8.98 -2.57
C LEU A 41 3.83 8.42 -1.82
N PHE A 42 4.99 8.34 -2.47
CA PHE A 42 6.23 7.87 -1.83
C PHE A 42 6.62 8.74 -0.62
N ARG A 43 6.53 10.06 -0.74
CA ARG A 43 6.79 10.99 0.38
C ARG A 43 5.75 10.84 1.49
N SER A 44 4.48 10.60 1.16
CA SER A 44 3.44 10.32 2.16
C SER A 44 3.71 9.03 2.93
N PHE A 45 4.18 7.97 2.27
CA PHE A 45 4.59 6.74 2.95
C PHE A 45 5.77 6.98 3.90
N LEU A 46 6.77 7.75 3.48
CA LEU A 46 7.90 8.11 4.35
C LEU A 46 7.45 8.96 5.55
N PHE A 47 6.56 9.94 5.33
CA PHE A 47 6.02 10.82 6.38
C PHE A 47 5.29 10.06 7.49
N VAL A 48 4.57 8.99 7.15
CA VAL A 48 3.81 8.22 8.13
C VAL A 48 4.67 7.18 8.86
N ARG A 49 5.74 6.69 8.23
CA ARG A 49 6.56 5.57 8.74
C ARG A 49 7.99 5.99 9.12
N GLU A 50 8.19 7.26 9.51
CA GLU A 50 9.51 7.86 9.77
C GLU A 50 10.35 7.06 10.80
N THR A 51 11.23 6.21 10.27
CA THR A 51 12.37 5.60 10.97
C THR A 51 13.55 5.57 10.00
N GLU A 52 14.78 5.70 10.50
CA GLU A 52 15.99 5.75 9.66
C GLU A 52 16.10 4.52 8.73
N GLY A 53 15.68 3.34 9.20
CA GLY A 53 15.63 2.11 8.39
C GLY A 53 14.66 2.18 7.20
N VAL A 54 13.52 2.85 7.35
CA VAL A 54 12.49 2.97 6.29
C VAL A 54 13.01 3.77 5.10
N VAL A 55 13.78 4.83 5.34
CA VAL A 55 14.35 5.65 4.26
C VAL A 55 15.33 4.85 3.42
N VAL A 56 16.19 4.04 4.07
CA VAL A 56 17.17 3.18 3.39
C VAL A 56 16.46 2.12 2.56
N ILE A 57 15.48 1.41 3.14
CA ILE A 57 14.68 0.39 2.45
C ILE A 57 13.95 0.99 1.25
N GLY A 58 13.27 2.13 1.44
CA GLY A 58 12.56 2.84 0.37
C GLY A 58 13.49 3.26 -0.77
N THR A 59 14.72 3.68 -0.45
CA THR A 59 15.73 4.06 -1.44
C THR A 59 16.26 2.87 -2.22
N ILE A 60 16.52 1.73 -1.57
CA ILE A 60 16.94 0.49 -2.25
C ILE A 60 15.85 0.04 -3.23
N GLN A 61 14.59 0.02 -2.79
CA GLN A 61 13.46 -0.30 -3.67
C GLN A 61 13.39 0.67 -4.86
N PHE A 62 13.55 1.98 -4.61
CA PHE A 62 13.57 3.01 -5.64
C PHE A 62 14.65 2.75 -6.68
N LEU A 63 15.89 2.50 -6.27
CA LEU A 63 16.99 2.21 -7.19
C LEU A 63 16.76 0.93 -7.99
N PHE A 64 16.21 -0.10 -7.36
CA PHE A 64 15.87 -1.37 -8.00
C PHE A 64 14.83 -1.19 -9.13
N GLY A 65 13.87 -0.28 -8.95
CA GLY A 65 12.92 0.09 -10.01
C GLY A 65 13.51 1.06 -11.03
N PHE A 66 14.27 2.05 -10.59
CA PHE A 66 14.75 3.15 -11.39
C PHE A 66 15.81 2.74 -12.41
N ILE A 67 16.90 2.10 -11.97
CA ILE A 67 18.08 1.82 -12.80
C ILE A 67 17.70 0.94 -14.02
N PRO A 68 16.97 -0.17 -13.86
CA PRO A 68 16.62 -1.02 -15.00
C PRO A 68 15.68 -0.33 -16.00
N ASN A 69 14.75 0.51 -15.52
CA ASN A 69 13.81 1.25 -16.37
C ASN A 69 14.48 2.42 -17.12
N LEU A 70 15.47 3.06 -16.50
CA LEU A 70 16.32 4.06 -17.13
C LEU A 70 17.15 3.41 -18.24
N TYR A 71 17.80 2.27 -17.94
CA TYR A 71 18.69 1.56 -18.86
C TYR A 71 17.93 0.99 -20.08
N HIS A 72 17.03 0.03 -19.89
CA HIS A 72 16.30 -0.61 -20.99
C HIS A 72 14.85 -0.95 -20.61
N ARG A 73 13.86 -0.64 -21.46
CA ARG A 73 12.44 -0.91 -21.17
C ARG A 73 12.14 -2.38 -20.90
N LYS A 74 12.66 -3.29 -21.74
CA LYS A 74 12.56 -4.74 -21.52
C LYS A 74 13.07 -5.18 -20.15
N THR A 75 14.29 -4.77 -19.77
CA THR A 75 14.84 -5.10 -18.45
C THR A 75 14.07 -4.42 -17.33
N GLY A 76 13.71 -3.14 -17.49
CA GLY A 76 12.85 -2.39 -16.58
C GLY A 76 11.57 -3.11 -16.22
N ARG A 77 10.84 -3.60 -17.23
CA ARG A 77 9.60 -4.37 -17.05
C ARG A 77 9.82 -5.70 -16.32
N ILE A 78 10.89 -6.42 -16.64
CA ILE A 78 11.23 -7.71 -16.00
C ILE A 78 11.59 -7.47 -14.52
N PHE A 79 12.48 -6.51 -14.25
CA PHE A 79 12.93 -6.19 -12.89
C PHE A 79 11.81 -5.63 -12.03
N THR A 80 10.96 -4.75 -12.56
CA THR A 80 9.82 -4.22 -11.77
C THR A 80 8.87 -5.34 -11.35
N MET A 81 8.59 -6.30 -12.24
CA MET A 81 7.71 -7.44 -11.92
C MET A 81 8.35 -8.46 -10.99
N ALA A 82 9.63 -8.78 -11.19
CA ALA A 82 10.37 -9.68 -10.31
C ALA A 82 10.56 -9.05 -8.91
N GLY A 83 10.93 -7.77 -8.88
CA GLY A 83 11.12 -6.98 -7.67
C GLY A 83 9.85 -6.89 -6.83
N ALA A 84 8.68 -6.79 -7.47
CA ALA A 84 7.42 -6.85 -6.76
C ALA A 84 7.34 -8.14 -5.91
N LEU A 85 7.66 -9.32 -6.47
CA LEU A 85 7.58 -10.60 -5.77
C LEU A 85 8.73 -10.90 -4.78
N ILE A 86 9.84 -10.17 -4.84
CA ILE A 86 11.08 -10.49 -4.10
C ILE A 86 11.35 -9.49 -2.97
N LEU A 87 11.18 -8.19 -3.25
CA LEU A 87 11.53 -7.13 -2.32
C LEU A 87 10.72 -7.11 -1.01
N PRO A 88 9.43 -7.49 -0.95
CA PRO A 88 8.65 -7.45 0.29
C PRO A 88 9.26 -8.28 1.42
N GLY A 89 9.72 -9.51 1.14
CA GLY A 89 10.36 -10.37 2.13
C GLY A 89 11.88 -10.17 2.23
N LEU A 90 12.54 -9.74 1.14
CA LEU A 90 13.98 -9.43 1.20
C LEU A 90 14.28 -8.24 2.12
N LEU A 91 13.43 -7.22 2.07
CA LEU A 91 13.61 -5.95 2.79
C LEU A 91 12.61 -5.80 3.95
N TYR A 92 12.16 -6.92 4.52
CA TYR A 92 11.23 -6.91 5.64
C TYR A 92 11.94 -6.46 6.94
N ASP A 93 11.42 -5.45 7.61
CA ASP A 93 11.89 -5.04 8.93
C ASP A 93 10.73 -5.09 9.94
N LYS A 94 10.94 -5.83 11.05
CA LYS A 94 9.96 -5.98 12.14
C LYS A 94 9.70 -4.68 12.90
N THR A 95 10.70 -3.81 12.94
CA THR A 95 10.62 -2.52 13.64
C THR A 95 9.99 -1.44 12.76
N ALA A 96 10.01 -1.66 11.45
CA ALA A 96 9.69 -0.71 10.41
C ALA A 96 9.05 -1.47 9.24
N ILE A 97 7.79 -1.87 9.37
CA ILE A 97 7.12 -2.69 8.34
C ILE A 97 6.87 -1.81 7.11
N PHE A 98 7.87 -1.71 6.23
CA PHE A 98 7.77 -1.09 4.91
C PHE A 98 7.36 -2.15 3.87
N GLY A 99 6.21 -2.78 4.09
CA GLY A 99 5.61 -3.73 3.15
C GLY A 99 5.08 -3.08 1.86
N SER A 100 5.10 -1.74 1.81
CA SER A 100 4.71 -0.99 0.62
C SER A 100 5.79 -1.11 -0.46
N LEU A 101 5.41 -1.54 -1.67
CA LEU A 101 6.26 -1.49 -2.87
C LEU A 101 6.37 -0.07 -3.45
N SER A 102 6.20 0.96 -2.59
CA SER A 102 6.09 2.35 -2.99
C SER A 102 7.38 2.89 -3.60
N GLY A 103 8.54 2.54 -3.02
CA GLY A 103 9.84 2.86 -3.58
C GLY A 103 10.02 2.25 -4.97
N LEU A 104 9.70 0.95 -5.12
CA LEU A 104 9.83 0.22 -6.39
C LEU A 104 9.03 0.88 -7.51
N PHE A 105 7.74 1.17 -7.28
CA PHE A 105 6.89 1.78 -8.30
C PHE A 105 7.24 3.24 -8.56
N ALA A 106 7.58 4.02 -7.54
CA ALA A 106 8.03 5.40 -7.72
C ALA A 106 9.31 5.46 -8.55
N GLY A 107 10.29 4.61 -8.25
CA GLY A 107 11.54 4.48 -8.99
C GLY A 107 11.32 4.02 -10.43
N ALA A 108 10.48 3.00 -10.63
CA ALA A 108 10.12 2.53 -11.96
C ALA A 108 9.51 3.67 -12.79
N ILE A 109 8.43 4.31 -12.31
CA ILE A 109 7.73 5.41 -13.00
C ILE A 109 8.69 6.58 -13.28
N PHE A 110 9.54 6.95 -12.33
CA PHE A 110 10.51 8.00 -12.54
C PHE A 110 11.55 7.63 -13.61
N GLY A 111 12.00 6.37 -13.64
CA GLY A 111 12.89 5.85 -14.69
C GLY A 111 12.23 5.87 -16.07
N ILE A 112 10.92 5.52 -16.15
CA ILE A 112 10.10 5.67 -17.37
C ILE A 112 10.09 7.12 -17.84
N PHE A 113 9.75 8.03 -16.94
CA PHE A 113 9.63 9.46 -17.23
C PHE A 113 10.97 10.05 -17.67
N LEU A 114 12.04 9.82 -16.91
CA LEU A 114 13.36 10.40 -17.18
C LEU A 114 13.92 9.90 -18.52
N ARG A 115 13.74 8.61 -18.84
CA ARG A 115 14.12 8.08 -20.15
C ARG A 115 13.36 8.77 -21.29
N GLN A 116 12.05 8.95 -21.14
CA GLN A 116 11.23 9.64 -22.15
C GLN A 116 11.59 11.13 -22.26
N TYR A 117 11.92 11.76 -21.14
CA TYR A 117 12.43 13.13 -21.10
C TYR A 117 13.75 13.23 -21.89
N ILE A 118 14.73 12.37 -21.62
CA ILE A 118 16.01 12.34 -22.34
C ILE A 118 15.80 12.10 -23.84
N SER A 119 14.95 11.13 -24.22
CA SER A 119 14.69 10.83 -25.62
C SER A 119 14.05 12.01 -26.37
N THR A 120 13.09 12.70 -25.76
CA THR A 120 12.41 13.84 -26.38
C THR A 120 13.33 15.04 -26.65
N PHE A 121 14.25 15.38 -25.74
CA PHE A 121 15.15 16.53 -25.90
C PHE A 121 16.29 16.29 -26.90
N HIS A 122 16.73 15.04 -27.09
CA HIS A 122 17.80 14.69 -28.03
C HIS A 122 17.32 14.45 -29.47
N THR A 123 16.01 14.56 -29.75
CA THR A 123 15.44 14.24 -31.06
C THR A 123 15.80 15.17 -32.23
N GLN A 124 16.57 16.24 -32.03
CA GLN A 124 16.79 17.26 -33.06
C GLN A 124 18.22 17.43 -33.57
N THR A 125 19.25 16.72 -33.05
CA THR A 125 20.64 17.00 -33.45
C THR A 125 21.63 15.82 -33.32
N VAL A 126 21.31 14.59 -33.75
CA VAL A 126 22.34 13.51 -33.67
C VAL A 126 22.31 12.60 -34.89
N ASN A 127 23.49 12.43 -35.50
CA ASN A 127 23.80 11.45 -36.55
C ASN A 127 23.35 10.05 -36.13
N GLU A 128 22.83 9.28 -37.09
CA GLU A 128 22.34 7.91 -36.89
C GLU A 128 23.43 6.89 -36.46
N ASP A 129 24.69 7.32 -36.40
CA ASP A 129 25.87 6.50 -36.15
C ASP A 129 26.24 6.30 -34.68
N ASP A 130 25.59 7.00 -33.74
CA ASP A 130 25.98 6.93 -32.32
C ASP A 130 25.28 5.77 -31.58
N PRO A 131 26.00 4.68 -31.20
CA PRO A 131 25.40 3.45 -30.68
C PRO A 131 24.70 3.64 -29.34
N ILE A 132 25.13 4.62 -28.54
CA ILE A 132 24.50 4.96 -27.26
C ILE A 132 23.11 5.59 -27.50
N PHE A 133 22.97 6.44 -28.52
CA PHE A 133 21.71 7.11 -28.82
C PHE A 133 20.71 6.20 -29.54
N ARG A 134 21.18 5.29 -30.40
CA ARG A 134 20.35 4.21 -30.97
C ARG A 134 19.74 3.31 -29.88
N PHE A 135 20.39 3.22 -28.72
CA PHE A 135 19.90 2.50 -27.53
C PHE A 135 18.71 3.22 -26.84
N PHE A 136 18.66 4.56 -26.92
CA PHE A 136 17.57 5.39 -26.39
C PHE A 136 16.46 5.65 -27.42
N TYR A 137 16.76 5.55 -28.71
CA TYR A 137 15.84 5.82 -29.81
C TYR A 137 15.07 4.56 -30.25
N ILE A 138 13.80 4.46 -29.89
CA ILE A 138 12.83 3.62 -30.62
C ILE A 138 11.53 4.40 -30.83
N ASN A 139 11.36 4.82 -32.09
CA ASN A 139 10.17 4.97 -32.93
C ASN A 139 8.76 5.02 -32.30
N ARG A 140 8.05 6.12 -32.58
CA ARG A 140 6.58 6.40 -32.67
C ARG A 140 5.64 5.77 -31.60
N PRO A 141 4.64 6.52 -31.09
CA PRO A 141 3.67 5.99 -30.12
C PRO A 141 2.94 4.75 -30.66
N TYR A 142 2.72 3.76 -29.79
CA TYR A 142 1.89 2.59 -30.09
C TYR A 142 0.52 3.05 -30.58
N LYS A 143 0.07 2.57 -31.76
CA LYS A 143 -1.19 2.96 -32.42
C LYS A 143 -2.47 2.74 -31.59
N SER A 144 -2.37 2.09 -30.42
CA SER A 144 -3.52 1.71 -29.59
C SER A 144 -3.46 2.20 -28.14
N SER A 145 -2.66 3.22 -27.81
CA SER A 145 -2.73 3.85 -26.48
C SER A 145 -3.87 4.87 -26.44
N LEU A 146 -4.84 4.68 -25.55
CA LEU A 146 -5.88 5.69 -25.31
C LEU A 146 -5.25 6.95 -24.70
N PRO A 147 -5.71 8.16 -25.08
CA PRO A 147 -5.31 9.38 -24.41
C PRO A 147 -5.54 9.30 -22.89
N PHE A 148 -4.69 9.97 -22.11
CA PHE A 148 -4.70 9.92 -20.64
C PHE A 148 -6.11 10.13 -20.04
N HIS A 149 -6.86 11.12 -20.51
CA HIS A 149 -8.21 11.45 -20.02
C HIS A 149 -9.31 10.44 -20.47
N GLN A 150 -9.03 9.59 -21.45
CA GLN A 150 -9.95 8.55 -21.95
C GLN A 150 -9.62 7.17 -21.38
N ASN A 151 -8.51 7.02 -20.66
CA ASN A 151 -8.13 5.77 -20.04
C ASN A 151 -8.96 5.57 -18.74
N PRO A 152 -9.66 4.43 -18.56
CA PRO A 152 -10.44 4.17 -17.34
C PRO A 152 -9.56 4.05 -16.09
N LYS A 153 -8.26 3.75 -16.25
CA LYS A 153 -7.27 3.82 -15.16
C LYS A 153 -7.18 5.23 -14.54
N THR A 154 -7.40 6.27 -15.34
CA THR A 154 -7.38 7.65 -14.87
C THR A 154 -8.57 7.96 -13.98
N GLY A 155 -9.77 7.45 -14.33
CA GLY A 155 -10.97 7.60 -13.49
C GLY A 155 -10.81 6.94 -12.12
N ILE A 156 -10.37 5.68 -12.08
CA ILE A 156 -10.13 4.98 -10.80
C ILE A 156 -9.00 5.66 -10.00
N LEU A 157 -7.96 6.18 -10.66
CA LEU A 157 -6.89 6.92 -9.98
C LEU A 157 -7.40 8.20 -9.32
N ILE A 158 -8.22 8.99 -10.03
CA ILE A 158 -8.85 10.20 -9.49
C ILE A 158 -9.71 9.84 -8.28
N PHE A 159 -10.50 8.77 -8.38
CA PHE A 159 -11.33 8.30 -7.29
C PHE A 159 -10.50 7.91 -6.05
N LEU A 160 -9.45 7.10 -6.22
CA LEU A 160 -8.54 6.72 -5.13
C LEU A 160 -7.83 7.93 -4.51
N ALA A 161 -7.40 8.90 -5.33
CA ALA A 161 -6.75 10.12 -4.86
C ALA A 161 -7.70 10.99 -4.01
N LEU A 162 -8.97 11.12 -4.44
CA LEU A 162 -9.99 11.87 -3.69
C LEU A 162 -10.33 11.18 -2.36
N LEU A 163 -10.40 9.85 -2.33
CA LEU A 163 -10.58 9.11 -1.07
C LEU A 163 -9.37 9.22 -0.14
N LEU A 164 -8.14 9.18 -0.66
CA LEU A 164 -6.95 9.43 0.16
C LEU A 164 -6.94 10.84 0.75
N LEU A 165 -7.35 11.83 -0.03
CA LEU A 165 -7.44 13.22 0.39
C LEU A 165 -8.56 13.42 1.42
N GLU A 166 -9.69 12.72 1.26
CA GLU A 166 -10.76 12.65 2.26
C GLU A 166 -10.27 12.05 3.59
N ARG A 167 -9.58 10.91 3.56
CA ARG A 167 -8.95 10.32 4.77
C ARG A 167 -7.94 11.27 5.42
N PHE A 168 -7.12 11.93 4.62
CA PHE A 168 -6.18 12.92 5.11
C PHE A 168 -6.88 14.02 5.91
N PHE A 169 -8.00 14.57 5.39
CA PHE A 169 -8.75 15.59 6.11
C PHE A 169 -9.45 15.07 7.37
N ILE A 170 -9.94 13.83 7.37
CA ILE A 170 -10.54 13.22 8.57
C ILE A 170 -9.51 13.08 9.70
N TYR A 171 -8.31 12.58 9.40
CA TYR A 171 -7.32 12.31 10.45
C TYR A 171 -6.57 13.56 10.91
N PHE A 172 -6.32 14.50 10.00
CA PHE A 172 -5.61 15.73 10.32
C PHE A 172 -6.53 16.94 10.56
N ASN A 173 -7.86 16.78 10.51
CA ASN A 173 -8.87 17.83 10.73
C ASN A 173 -8.70 19.09 9.86
N ALA A 174 -8.07 18.99 8.69
CA ALA A 174 -7.90 20.09 7.73
C ALA A 174 -7.69 21.48 8.38
N PRO A 175 -6.61 21.71 9.18
CA PRO A 175 -6.37 23.01 9.76
C PRO A 175 -6.33 24.01 8.61
N PRO A 176 -7.20 25.03 8.60
CA PRO A 176 -7.39 25.88 7.43
C PRO A 176 -6.07 26.57 7.13
N PHE A 177 -5.36 26.08 6.10
CA PHE A 177 -4.16 26.65 5.46
C PHE A 177 -3.37 27.64 6.34
N LYS A 178 -2.97 27.22 7.54
CA LYS A 178 -2.09 28.00 8.42
C LYS A 178 -0.82 27.19 8.66
N GLY A 179 0.18 27.50 7.84
CA GLY A 179 1.60 27.25 8.11
C GLY A 179 2.08 25.81 8.00
N PHE A 180 2.09 25.25 6.78
CA PHE A 180 2.98 24.19 6.24
C PHE A 180 3.74 23.24 7.19
N GLY A 181 3.09 22.75 8.24
CA GLY A 181 3.57 21.69 9.12
C GLY A 181 2.39 20.82 9.49
N ILE A 182 2.34 19.58 8.99
CA ILE A 182 1.30 18.62 9.35
C ILE A 182 1.60 18.14 10.77
N LEU A 183 0.88 18.70 11.75
CA LEU A 183 1.01 18.35 13.16
C LEU A 183 0.43 16.94 13.40
N ASP A 184 1.23 16.05 13.99
CA ASP A 184 0.74 14.75 14.43
C ASP A 184 -0.09 14.94 15.71
N THR A 185 -1.28 14.38 15.74
CA THR A 185 -2.24 14.53 16.84
C THR A 185 -2.71 13.15 17.30
N VAL A 186 -3.10 13.01 18.57
CA VAL A 186 -3.55 11.71 19.10
C VAL A 186 -4.98 11.40 18.64
N TYR A 187 -5.15 10.61 17.57
CA TYR A 187 -6.46 10.32 16.99
C TYR A 187 -7.36 9.47 17.93
N LEU A 188 -6.78 8.42 18.53
CA LEU A 188 -7.41 7.57 19.56
C LEU A 188 -6.39 7.34 20.69
N PRO A 189 -6.79 6.92 21.90
CA PRO A 189 -5.85 6.61 22.98
C PRO A 189 -4.73 5.66 22.50
N GLY A 190 -3.49 6.13 22.49
CA GLY A 190 -2.32 5.38 22.01
C GLY A 190 -2.11 5.34 20.49
N ILE A 191 -2.98 5.95 19.67
CA ILE A 191 -2.91 5.96 18.21
C ILE A 191 -2.79 7.39 17.68
N SER A 192 -1.74 7.68 16.90
CA SER A 192 -1.56 8.99 16.27
C SER A 192 -2.31 9.12 14.93
N SER A 193 -2.57 10.36 14.50
CA SER A 193 -3.20 10.66 13.21
C SER A 193 -2.33 10.25 12.03
N ARG A 194 -1.00 10.36 12.17
CA ARG A 194 -0.06 9.74 11.22
C ARG A 194 -0.27 8.24 11.13
N TYR A 195 -0.31 7.52 12.25
CA TYR A 195 -0.54 6.08 12.25
C TYR A 195 -1.86 5.70 11.57
N ALA A 196 -2.95 6.41 11.90
CA ALA A 196 -4.27 6.17 11.31
C ALA A 196 -4.27 6.41 9.80
N PHE A 197 -3.66 7.50 9.32
CA PHE A 197 -3.50 7.76 7.88
C PHE A 197 -2.61 6.74 7.18
N GLY A 198 -1.64 6.16 7.88
CA GLY A 198 -0.79 5.07 7.38
C GLY A 198 -1.57 3.85 6.95
N LEU A 199 -2.59 3.48 7.73
CA LEU A 199 -3.48 2.37 7.39
C LEU A 199 -4.25 2.64 6.09
N SER A 200 -4.68 3.90 5.86
CA SER A 200 -5.33 4.29 4.61
C SER A 200 -4.36 4.28 3.43
N LEU A 201 -3.09 4.67 3.63
CA LEU A 201 -2.04 4.58 2.60
C LEU A 201 -1.70 3.13 2.28
N ASP A 202 -1.60 2.26 3.27
CA ASP A 202 -1.34 0.83 3.08
C ASP A 202 -2.47 0.15 2.28
N PHE A 203 -3.70 0.66 2.38
CA PHE A 203 -4.86 0.19 1.63
C PHE A 203 -5.00 0.84 0.24
N LEU A 204 -5.23 2.16 0.15
CA LEU A 204 -5.50 2.86 -1.12
C LEU A 204 -4.20 3.17 -1.90
N GLY A 205 -3.13 3.53 -1.19
CA GLY A 205 -1.84 3.84 -1.80
C GLY A 205 -1.21 2.62 -2.48
N SER A 206 -1.38 1.43 -1.89
CA SER A 206 -0.93 0.17 -2.49
C SER A 206 -1.64 -0.19 -3.80
N TRP A 207 -2.83 0.37 -4.06
CA TRP A 207 -3.54 0.24 -5.35
C TRP A 207 -3.14 1.32 -6.33
N ALA A 208 -3.04 2.57 -5.85
CA ALA A 208 -2.74 3.73 -6.68
C ALA A 208 -1.37 3.59 -7.40
N LEU A 209 -0.35 3.07 -6.71
CA LEU A 209 1.00 2.90 -7.26
C LEU A 209 1.08 1.92 -8.45
N PRO A 210 0.55 0.69 -8.37
CA PRO A 210 0.35 -0.20 -9.52
C PRO A 210 -0.40 0.44 -10.68
N VAL A 211 -1.52 1.12 -10.40
CA VAL A 211 -2.35 1.77 -11.44
C VAL A 211 -1.53 2.83 -12.16
N LEU A 212 -0.76 3.64 -11.43
CA LEU A 212 0.16 4.64 -11.99
C LEU A 212 1.23 4.01 -12.86
N TYR A 213 1.84 2.91 -12.40
CA TYR A 213 2.87 2.21 -13.17
C TYR A 213 2.30 1.69 -14.49
N PHE A 214 1.12 1.04 -14.50
CA PHE A 214 0.51 0.57 -15.74
C PHE A 214 0.10 1.71 -16.67
N LEU A 215 -0.39 2.82 -16.11
CA LEU A 215 -0.72 4.01 -16.88
C LEU A 215 0.54 4.65 -17.49
N ALA A 216 1.65 4.71 -16.73
CA ALA A 216 2.94 5.16 -17.22
C ALA A 216 3.50 4.24 -18.32
N GLU A 217 3.36 2.92 -18.19
CA GLU A 217 3.75 1.95 -19.20
C GLU A 217 2.94 2.09 -20.50
N GLU A 218 1.62 2.22 -20.41
CA GLU A 218 0.74 2.39 -21.58
C GLU A 218 0.94 3.72 -22.31
N SER A 219 1.34 4.76 -21.58
CA SER A 219 1.65 6.09 -22.15
C SER A 219 3.06 6.21 -22.74
N SER A 220 3.97 5.30 -22.36
CA SER A 220 5.39 5.30 -22.80
C SER A 220 5.79 4.13 -23.69
N SER A 221 4.94 3.12 -23.89
CA SER A 221 5.36 1.93 -24.64
C SER A 221 5.55 2.24 -26.13
N HIS A 222 6.81 2.26 -26.57
CA HIS A 222 7.27 2.55 -27.94
C HIS A 222 7.90 1.34 -28.65
N GLU A 223 7.72 0.12 -28.13
CA GLU A 223 8.32 -1.09 -28.70
C GLU A 223 7.31 -1.87 -29.58
N SER A 224 7.81 -2.53 -30.62
CA SER A 224 7.04 -3.43 -31.49
C SER A 224 6.51 -4.67 -30.76
N ASP A 225 7.17 -5.05 -29.66
CA ASP A 225 6.78 -6.17 -28.81
C ASP A 225 5.80 -5.76 -27.72
N SER A 226 4.80 -6.61 -27.44
CA SER A 226 3.85 -6.38 -26.35
C SER A 226 4.56 -6.34 -24.99
N PRO A 227 4.31 -5.33 -24.13
CA PRO A 227 4.93 -5.21 -22.80
C PRO A 227 4.64 -6.40 -21.90
N VAL A 228 3.48 -7.03 -22.13
CA VAL A 228 2.96 -8.21 -21.44
C VAL A 228 3.93 -9.38 -21.43
N LYS A 229 4.68 -9.60 -22.52
CA LYS A 229 5.67 -10.68 -22.63
C LYS A 229 6.75 -10.53 -21.56
N TYR A 230 7.30 -9.33 -21.43
CA TYR A 230 8.37 -9.01 -20.48
C TYR A 230 7.87 -9.01 -19.04
N TRP A 231 6.63 -8.57 -18.82
CA TRP A 231 6.04 -8.64 -17.49
C TRP A 231 5.83 -10.09 -17.01
N ARG A 232 5.35 -10.98 -17.88
CA ARG A 232 5.21 -12.41 -17.57
C ARG A 232 6.55 -13.06 -17.27
N GLN A 233 7.60 -12.68 -18.01
CA GLN A 233 8.96 -13.15 -17.73
C GLN A 233 9.41 -12.74 -16.33
N GLY A 234 9.25 -11.47 -15.95
CA GLY A 234 9.60 -11.00 -14.61
C GLY A 234 8.81 -11.70 -13.49
N LEU A 235 7.51 -11.92 -13.67
CA LEU A 235 6.70 -12.69 -12.72
C LEU A 235 7.14 -14.15 -12.60
N PHE A 236 7.51 -14.79 -13.72
CA PHE A 236 8.04 -16.15 -13.71
C PHE A 236 9.38 -16.21 -12.98
N THR A 237 10.27 -15.24 -13.24
CA THR A 237 11.55 -15.11 -12.52
C THR A 237 11.34 -14.93 -11.02
N GLY A 238 10.40 -14.07 -10.62
CA GLY A 238 10.07 -13.86 -9.20
C GLY A 238 9.48 -15.12 -8.53
N LEU A 239 8.59 -15.85 -9.20
CA LEU A 239 8.07 -17.13 -8.72
C LEU A 239 9.19 -18.17 -8.58
N PHE A 240 10.04 -18.29 -9.60
CA PHE A 240 11.13 -19.26 -9.61
C PHE A 240 12.14 -19.00 -8.48
N LEU A 241 12.52 -17.74 -8.26
CA LEU A 241 13.40 -17.36 -7.14
C LEU A 241 12.73 -17.63 -5.78
N ASN A 242 11.42 -17.39 -5.66
CA ASN A 242 10.66 -17.77 -4.46
C ASN A 242 10.68 -19.29 -4.22
N ILE A 243 10.46 -20.11 -5.25
CA ILE A 243 10.54 -21.58 -5.15
C ILE A 243 11.92 -22.02 -4.65
N ILE A 244 12.99 -21.50 -5.25
CA ILE A 244 14.36 -21.86 -4.86
C ILE A 244 14.60 -21.51 -3.39
N LEU A 245 14.26 -20.29 -2.98
CA LEU A 245 14.47 -19.86 -1.62
C LEU A 245 13.65 -20.70 -0.63
N PHE A 246 12.41 -21.05 -0.99
CA PHE A 246 11.55 -21.86 -0.14
C PHE A 246 12.12 -23.27 0.07
N LEU A 247 12.67 -23.88 -0.99
CA LEU A 247 13.38 -25.16 -0.89
C LEU A 247 14.64 -25.05 -0.02
N ILE A 248 15.41 -23.95 -0.15
CA ILE A 248 16.59 -23.70 0.69
C ILE A 248 16.20 -23.55 2.17
N GLN A 249 15.16 -22.74 2.46
CA GLN A 249 14.66 -22.53 3.82
C GLN A 249 14.12 -23.82 4.44
N ASP A 250 13.44 -24.66 3.64
CA ASP A 250 12.93 -25.95 4.09
C ASP A 250 14.06 -26.92 4.46
N LEU A 251 15.10 -27.01 3.62
CA LEU A 251 16.27 -27.85 3.86
C LEU A 251 17.09 -27.37 5.06
N ALA A 252 17.20 -26.06 5.26
CA ALA A 252 17.96 -25.49 6.36
C ALA A 252 17.24 -25.61 7.72
N GLY A 253 15.92 -25.86 7.73
CA GLY A 253 15.10 -25.88 8.95
C GLY A 253 15.05 -24.54 9.70
N ARG A 254 15.59 -23.48 9.09
CA ARG A 254 15.66 -22.10 9.59
C ARG A 254 15.62 -21.15 8.41
N SER A 255 15.24 -19.90 8.64
CA SER A 255 15.34 -18.91 7.60
C SER A 255 16.79 -18.55 7.32
N VAL A 256 17.14 -18.53 6.03
CA VAL A 256 18.48 -18.16 5.55
C VAL A 256 18.61 -16.64 5.38
N ILE A 257 17.49 -15.91 5.36
CA ILE A 257 17.47 -14.45 5.25
C ILE A 257 17.32 -13.84 6.64
N PRO A 258 18.23 -12.93 7.06
CA PRO A 258 18.23 -12.34 8.41
C PRO A 258 16.98 -11.52 8.73
N PHE A 259 16.22 -11.15 7.69
CA PHE A 259 15.04 -10.27 7.72
C PHE A 259 13.70 -11.01 7.68
N THR A 260 13.69 -12.34 7.74
CA THR A 260 12.43 -13.11 7.67
C THR A 260 11.54 -12.92 8.91
N PRO A 261 10.21 -12.94 8.75
CA PRO A 261 9.29 -12.91 9.86
C PRO A 261 9.56 -14.08 10.82
N ARG A 262 9.54 -13.82 12.13
CA ARG A 262 9.51 -14.90 13.15
C ARG A 262 8.09 -14.95 13.65
N VAL A 263 7.50 -16.13 13.67
CA VAL A 263 6.23 -16.38 14.35
C VAL A 263 6.57 -17.15 15.63
N GLY A 264 6.48 -16.49 16.79
CA GLY A 264 6.91 -17.07 18.05
C GLY A 264 8.43 -17.29 18.13
N ALA A 265 8.85 -18.48 18.61
CA ALA A 265 10.25 -18.85 18.84
C ALA A 265 10.95 -19.48 17.61
N SER A 266 10.23 -19.77 16.52
CA SER A 266 10.77 -20.36 15.30
C SER A 266 10.76 -19.36 14.13
N TYR A 267 11.76 -19.46 13.26
CA TYR A 267 11.74 -18.76 11.97
C TYR A 267 10.72 -19.45 11.08
N SER A 268 9.72 -18.71 10.61
CA SER A 268 8.74 -19.28 9.70
C SER A 268 9.31 -19.33 8.28
N VAL A 269 9.04 -20.43 7.57
CA VAL A 269 9.42 -20.59 6.17
C VAL A 269 8.44 -19.75 5.36
N SER A 270 8.90 -18.65 4.75
CA SER A 270 8.04 -17.71 4.00
C SER A 270 8.52 -17.37 2.58
N GLY A 271 9.69 -17.86 2.17
CA GLY A 271 10.32 -17.49 0.91
C GLY A 271 10.69 -16.00 0.89
N PHE A 272 10.40 -15.30 -0.20
CA PHE A 272 10.50 -13.83 -0.30
C PHE A 272 9.17 -13.12 0.01
N PHE A 273 8.16 -13.86 0.50
CA PHE A 273 6.94 -13.21 0.97
C PHE A 273 7.12 -12.73 2.40
N ALA A 274 6.50 -11.57 2.67
CA ALA A 274 6.63 -10.87 3.93
C ALA A 274 5.85 -11.55 5.08
N ASP A 275 4.90 -12.43 4.77
CA ASP A 275 4.13 -13.22 5.75
C ASP A 275 3.79 -14.63 5.20
N THR A 276 3.63 -15.60 6.10
CA THR A 276 3.24 -16.98 5.77
C THR A 276 1.78 -17.10 5.33
N GLY A 277 0.92 -16.14 5.69
CA GLY A 277 -0.46 -16.09 5.23
C GLY A 277 -0.55 -15.92 3.71
N SER A 278 0.27 -15.02 3.16
CA SER A 278 0.33 -14.73 1.73
C SER A 278 0.70 -15.95 0.87
N LEU A 279 1.56 -16.83 1.38
CA LEU A 279 1.93 -18.08 0.72
C LEU A 279 0.73 -18.99 0.45
N ASN A 280 -0.21 -19.09 1.40
CA ASN A 280 -1.33 -20.03 1.34
C ASN A 280 -2.31 -19.78 0.19
N TRP A 281 -2.26 -18.62 -0.45
CA TRP A 281 -3.20 -18.31 -1.52
C TRP A 281 -2.51 -17.69 -2.74
N PHE A 282 -1.46 -16.90 -2.55
CA PHE A 282 -0.77 -16.24 -3.65
C PHE A 282 0.08 -17.22 -4.47
N PHE A 283 0.72 -18.18 -3.79
CA PHE A 283 1.55 -19.18 -4.44
C PHE A 283 0.73 -20.18 -5.31
N PRO A 284 -0.38 -20.77 -4.82
CA PRO A 284 -1.31 -21.53 -5.67
C PRO A 284 -1.78 -20.77 -6.91
N LEU A 285 -2.05 -19.47 -6.75
CA LEU A 285 -2.59 -18.61 -7.79
C LEU A 285 -1.56 -18.29 -8.88
N LEU A 286 -0.31 -18.00 -8.51
CA LEU A 286 0.78 -17.82 -9.46
C LEU A 286 1.05 -19.10 -10.25
N ILE A 287 1.11 -20.26 -9.57
CA ILE A 287 1.30 -21.56 -10.25
C ILE A 287 0.16 -21.82 -11.23
N ALA A 288 -1.09 -21.62 -10.81
CA ALA A 288 -2.26 -21.83 -11.65
C ALA A 288 -2.28 -20.90 -12.87
N TYR A 289 -1.82 -19.65 -12.74
CA TYR A 289 -1.69 -18.73 -13.86
C TYR A 289 -0.69 -19.24 -14.91
N PHE A 290 0.52 -19.66 -14.48
CA PHE A 290 1.53 -20.19 -15.40
C PHE A 290 1.12 -21.55 -15.98
N PHE A 291 0.42 -22.37 -15.20
CA PHE A 291 -0.18 -23.62 -15.67
C PHE A 291 -1.21 -23.35 -16.78
N HIS A 292 -2.13 -22.40 -16.57
CA HIS A 292 -3.08 -21.97 -17.61
C HIS A 292 -2.35 -21.46 -18.86
N TYR A 293 -1.33 -20.62 -18.69
CA TYR A 293 -0.55 -20.08 -19.81
C TYR A 293 0.12 -21.18 -20.64
N LEU A 294 0.75 -22.16 -19.98
CA LEU A 294 1.38 -23.31 -20.62
C LEU A 294 0.39 -24.17 -21.40
N HIS A 295 -0.79 -24.44 -20.83
CA HIS A 295 -1.83 -25.25 -21.46
C HIS A 295 -2.59 -24.50 -22.57
N SER A 296 -2.61 -23.16 -22.53
CA SER A 296 -3.19 -22.32 -23.59
C SER A 296 -2.38 -22.34 -24.89
N ARG A 297 -1.06 -22.56 -24.81
CA ARG A 297 -0.14 -22.50 -25.95
C ARG A 297 0.06 -23.87 -26.61
N SER A 298 0.47 -23.87 -27.88
CA SER A 298 0.74 -25.06 -28.70
C SER A 298 2.13 -25.66 -28.45
N TRP A 299 2.51 -25.84 -27.18
CA TRP A 299 3.72 -26.57 -26.83
C TRP A 299 3.58 -28.08 -27.14
N ARG A 300 4.71 -28.74 -27.42
CA ARG A 300 4.76 -30.21 -27.59
C ARG A 300 4.28 -30.90 -26.31
N PHE A 301 3.60 -32.04 -26.46
CA PHE A 301 2.96 -32.75 -25.36
C PHE A 301 3.93 -33.10 -24.22
N HIS A 302 5.10 -33.67 -24.55
CA HIS A 302 6.13 -33.99 -23.55
C HIS A 302 6.63 -32.75 -22.80
N THR A 303 6.88 -31.64 -23.52
CA THR A 303 7.31 -30.38 -22.91
C THR A 303 6.26 -29.82 -21.97
N LYS A 304 4.97 -29.95 -22.31
CA LYS A 304 3.88 -29.55 -21.41
C LYS A 304 3.90 -30.34 -20.11
N ILE A 305 4.04 -31.67 -20.19
CA ILE A 305 4.06 -32.51 -18.99
C ILE A 305 5.23 -32.13 -18.09
N VAL A 306 6.45 -32.03 -18.63
CA VAL A 306 7.66 -31.72 -17.85
C VAL A 306 7.54 -30.36 -17.18
N LEU A 307 7.10 -29.33 -17.90
CA LEU A 307 6.97 -27.98 -17.36
C LEU A 307 5.80 -27.85 -16.37
N SER A 308 4.67 -28.53 -16.61
CA SER A 308 3.57 -28.59 -15.63
C SER A 308 3.99 -29.30 -14.35
N LEU A 309 4.76 -30.39 -14.46
CA LEU A 309 5.30 -31.10 -13.30
C LEU A 309 6.33 -30.24 -12.56
N GLY A 310 7.19 -29.52 -13.27
CA GLY A 310 8.13 -28.56 -12.67
C GLY A 310 7.45 -27.39 -11.94
N LEU A 311 6.25 -26.99 -12.35
CA LEU A 311 5.45 -25.96 -11.66
C LEU A 311 4.73 -26.51 -10.42
N VAL A 312 4.25 -27.75 -10.48
CA VAL A 312 3.37 -28.35 -9.47
C VAL A 312 4.16 -29.07 -8.37
N LEU A 313 5.27 -29.73 -8.71
CA LEU A 313 6.07 -30.52 -7.78
C LEU A 313 6.59 -29.71 -6.57
N PRO A 314 7.05 -28.45 -6.72
CA PRO A 314 7.43 -27.64 -5.56
C PRO A 314 6.30 -27.48 -4.54
N PHE A 315 5.06 -27.33 -4.99
CA PHE A 315 3.90 -27.24 -4.09
C PHE A 315 3.70 -28.52 -3.28
N PHE A 316 3.90 -29.69 -3.89
CA PHE A 316 3.80 -30.99 -3.22
C PHE A 316 4.91 -31.24 -2.21
N VAL A 317 6.16 -30.92 -2.57
CA VAL A 317 7.32 -31.09 -1.67
C VAL A 317 7.19 -30.20 -0.43
N LEU A 318 6.72 -28.97 -0.63
CA LEU A 318 6.61 -27.95 0.41
C LEU A 318 5.25 -28.00 1.14
N GLY A 319 4.47 -29.04 0.86
CA GLY A 319 3.10 -29.25 1.27
C GLY A 319 2.78 -29.08 2.76
N LYS A 320 3.75 -29.35 3.62
CA LYS A 320 3.66 -29.22 5.09
C LYS A 320 3.54 -27.76 5.56
N HIS A 321 4.04 -26.80 4.79
CA HIS A 321 3.99 -25.37 5.12
C HIS A 321 2.68 -24.69 4.67
N PHE A 322 1.82 -25.44 3.98
CA PHE A 322 0.63 -24.95 3.31
C PHE A 322 -0.63 -25.42 4.03
N SER A 323 -1.53 -24.49 4.38
CA SER A 323 -2.78 -24.82 5.05
C SER A 323 -3.65 -25.74 4.20
N ALA A 324 -4.51 -26.56 4.80
CA ALA A 324 -5.40 -27.43 4.02
C ALA A 324 -6.32 -26.63 3.07
N GLY A 325 -6.65 -25.38 3.41
CA GLY A 325 -7.37 -24.46 2.51
C GLY A 325 -6.58 -24.12 1.24
N SER A 326 -5.26 -23.95 1.33
CA SER A 326 -4.39 -23.67 0.18
C SER A 326 -4.37 -24.84 -0.83
N TRP A 327 -4.42 -26.08 -0.34
CA TRP A 327 -4.47 -27.30 -1.15
C TRP A 327 -5.78 -27.39 -1.94
N ILE A 328 -6.90 -27.10 -1.26
CA ILE A 328 -8.23 -27.06 -1.89
C ILE A 328 -8.27 -25.96 -2.97
N LEU A 329 -7.72 -24.78 -2.65
CA LEU A 329 -7.62 -23.66 -3.58
C LEU A 329 -6.75 -24.01 -4.80
N PHE A 330 -5.59 -24.61 -4.56
CA PHE A 330 -4.65 -25.02 -5.60
C PHE A 330 -5.29 -25.98 -6.60
N LEU A 331 -5.98 -27.03 -6.13
CA LEU A 331 -6.64 -27.95 -7.05
C LEU A 331 -7.79 -27.29 -7.80
N ALA A 332 -8.64 -26.52 -7.11
CA ALA A 332 -9.74 -25.81 -7.75
C ALA A 332 -9.24 -24.93 -8.92
N LEU A 333 -8.13 -24.23 -8.68
CA LEU A 333 -7.45 -23.40 -9.65
C LEU A 333 -6.82 -24.17 -10.81
N LEU A 334 -6.22 -25.34 -10.58
CA LEU A 334 -5.67 -26.18 -11.64
C LEU A 334 -6.75 -26.78 -12.52
N ILE A 335 -7.82 -27.33 -11.92
CA ILE A 335 -8.99 -27.86 -12.63
C ILE A 335 -9.61 -26.76 -13.49
N TYR A 336 -9.75 -25.56 -12.92
CA TYR A 336 -10.26 -24.41 -13.65
C TYR A 336 -9.30 -23.98 -14.77
N GLY A 337 -8.00 -23.83 -14.49
CA GLY A 337 -7.00 -23.39 -15.46
C GLY A 337 -6.94 -24.31 -16.68
N TYR A 338 -7.05 -25.62 -16.44
CA TYR A 338 -7.21 -26.64 -17.46
C TYR A 338 -8.55 -26.52 -18.19
N SER A 339 -9.66 -26.38 -17.46
CA SER A 339 -11.01 -26.34 -18.04
C SER A 339 -11.20 -25.23 -19.05
N VAL A 340 -10.75 -24.03 -18.74
CA VAL A 340 -10.85 -22.88 -19.64
C VAL A 340 -10.17 -23.16 -21.00
N THR A 341 -9.10 -23.95 -21.01
CA THR A 341 -8.34 -24.28 -22.22
C THR A 341 -8.86 -25.53 -22.94
N ALA A 342 -9.35 -26.53 -22.19
CA ALA A 342 -9.79 -27.81 -22.72
C ALA A 342 -11.25 -27.74 -23.19
N PHE A 343 -12.13 -27.02 -22.47
CA PHE A 343 -13.56 -26.94 -22.75
C PHE A 343 -13.87 -26.43 -24.15
N SER A 344 -13.09 -25.49 -24.69
CA SER A 344 -13.27 -25.00 -26.07
C SER A 344 -12.84 -26.01 -27.14
N LYS A 345 -12.07 -27.04 -26.78
CA LYS A 345 -11.56 -28.07 -27.70
C LYS A 345 -12.44 -29.32 -27.74
N ILE A 346 -13.38 -29.47 -26.80
CA ILE A 346 -14.30 -30.60 -26.75
C ILE A 346 -15.38 -30.42 -27.83
N ARG A 347 -15.30 -31.23 -28.89
CA ARG A 347 -16.25 -31.19 -30.02
C ARG A 347 -17.55 -31.94 -29.73
N ASN A 348 -17.50 -32.98 -28.89
CA ASN A 348 -18.67 -33.81 -28.57
C ASN A 348 -19.60 -33.12 -27.56
N ARG A 349 -20.89 -32.99 -27.91
CA ARG A 349 -21.92 -32.32 -27.10
C ARG A 349 -22.15 -32.98 -25.74
N TRP A 350 -22.16 -34.31 -25.68
CA TRP A 350 -22.38 -35.05 -24.42
C TRP A 350 -21.21 -34.86 -23.46
N TRP A 351 -19.98 -35.01 -23.94
CA TRP A 351 -18.77 -34.74 -23.15
C TRP A 351 -18.69 -33.29 -22.67
N LYS A 352 -19.17 -32.34 -23.48
CA LYS A 352 -19.22 -30.92 -23.10
C LYS A 352 -20.24 -30.64 -21.98
N LEU A 353 -21.39 -31.31 -22.00
CA LEU A 353 -22.41 -31.19 -20.95
C LEU A 353 -21.97 -31.89 -19.66
N SER A 354 -21.36 -33.07 -19.76
CA SER A 354 -20.86 -33.83 -18.60
C SER A 354 -19.60 -33.22 -17.97
N TYR A 355 -18.90 -32.32 -18.68
CA TYR A 355 -17.63 -31.77 -18.23
C TYR A 355 -17.72 -31.04 -16.87
N ILE A 356 -18.71 -30.18 -16.69
CA ILE A 356 -18.88 -29.40 -15.44
C ILE A 356 -19.22 -30.34 -14.28
N PRO A 357 -20.24 -31.23 -14.38
CA PRO A 357 -20.53 -32.23 -13.36
C PRO A 357 -19.32 -33.10 -12.97
N VAL A 358 -18.54 -33.56 -13.97
CA VAL A 358 -17.35 -34.38 -13.72
C VAL A 358 -16.30 -33.58 -12.94
N CYS A 359 -16.03 -32.33 -13.33
CA CYS A 359 -15.08 -31.48 -12.61
C CYS A 359 -15.53 -31.21 -11.16
N THR A 360 -16.82 -30.99 -10.94
CA THR A 360 -17.37 -30.80 -9.59
C THR A 360 -17.26 -32.07 -8.75
N ILE A 361 -17.51 -33.25 -9.33
CA ILE A 361 -17.35 -34.53 -8.63
C ILE A 361 -15.88 -34.75 -8.28
N VAL A 362 -14.96 -34.53 -9.21
CA VAL A 362 -13.51 -34.65 -8.95
C VAL A 362 -13.08 -33.73 -7.80
N TRP A 363 -13.59 -32.51 -7.77
CA TRP A 363 -13.30 -31.56 -6.69
C TRP A 363 -13.85 -32.03 -5.33
N ILE A 364 -15.10 -32.52 -5.29
CA ILE A 364 -15.71 -33.07 -4.05
C ILE A 364 -14.95 -34.31 -3.57
N VAL A 365 -14.65 -35.24 -4.48
CA VAL A 365 -13.88 -36.45 -4.15
C VAL A 365 -12.52 -36.07 -3.56
N PHE A 366 -11.87 -35.05 -4.11
CA PHE A 366 -10.60 -34.57 -3.59
C PHE A 366 -10.69 -33.93 -2.21
N THR A 367 -11.69 -33.09 -1.94
CA THR A 367 -11.86 -32.49 -0.61
C THR A 367 -12.14 -33.55 0.46
N VAL A 368 -12.93 -34.58 0.11
CA VAL A 368 -13.14 -35.76 0.96
C VAL A 368 -11.85 -36.57 1.13
N LEU A 369 -11.05 -36.73 0.08
CA LEU A 369 -9.75 -37.40 0.15
C LEU A 369 -8.77 -36.66 1.07
N ILE A 370 -8.69 -35.33 1.04
CA ILE A 370 -7.85 -34.57 1.98
C ILE A 370 -8.27 -34.85 3.43
N LEU A 371 -9.58 -34.81 3.70
CA LEU A 371 -10.14 -35.11 5.02
C LEU A 371 -9.81 -36.55 5.46
N TRP A 372 -9.95 -37.52 4.56
CA TRP A 372 -9.66 -38.93 4.83
C TRP A 372 -8.16 -39.17 5.04
N LEU A 373 -7.31 -38.59 4.19
CA LEU A 373 -5.85 -38.66 4.31
C LEU A 373 -5.37 -38.01 5.60
N GLY A 374 -5.99 -36.90 6.02
CA GLY A 374 -5.73 -36.23 7.29
C GLY A 374 -5.98 -37.10 8.54
N SER A 375 -6.66 -38.24 8.41
CA SER A 375 -6.81 -39.19 9.52
C SER A 375 -5.56 -40.03 9.79
N PHE A 376 -4.63 -40.11 8.83
CA PHE A 376 -3.41 -40.91 8.97
C PHE A 376 -2.26 -40.08 9.58
N SER A 377 -1.42 -40.72 10.38
CA SER A 377 -0.29 -40.09 11.07
C SER A 377 0.84 -39.60 10.15
N TRP A 378 0.96 -40.18 8.95
CA TRP A 378 1.96 -39.79 7.94
C TRP A 378 1.51 -38.61 7.06
N SER A 379 0.25 -38.19 7.17
CA SER A 379 -0.28 -37.08 6.37
C SER A 379 0.31 -35.73 6.81
N PHE A 380 0.21 -34.72 5.94
CA PHE A 380 0.67 -33.37 6.29
C PHE A 380 -0.07 -32.85 7.53
N GLU A 381 0.67 -32.22 8.45
CA GLU A 381 0.13 -31.65 9.69
C GLU A 381 -1.12 -30.76 9.47
N PRO A 382 -1.18 -29.88 8.45
CA PRO A 382 -2.39 -29.10 8.18
C PRO A 382 -3.63 -29.93 7.82
N TRP A 383 -3.46 -31.11 7.22
CA TRP A 383 -4.58 -32.02 6.92
C TRP A 383 -5.05 -32.72 8.19
N GLN A 384 -4.13 -33.07 9.09
CA GLN A 384 -4.44 -33.62 10.40
C GLN A 384 -5.19 -32.60 11.27
N GLU A 385 -4.74 -31.35 11.31
CA GLU A 385 -5.42 -30.26 12.02
C GLU A 385 -6.84 -30.06 11.50
N LEU A 386 -7.03 -30.06 10.16
CA LEU A 386 -8.35 -29.95 9.56
C LEU A 386 -9.24 -31.14 9.95
N TYR A 387 -8.72 -32.38 9.92
CA TYR A 387 -9.46 -33.57 10.35
C TYR A 387 -9.82 -33.54 11.83
N GLN A 388 -8.87 -33.20 12.71
CA GLN A 388 -9.11 -33.09 14.15
C GLN A 388 -10.13 -32.01 14.47
N THR A 389 -10.08 -30.88 13.78
CA THR A 389 -11.04 -29.79 13.98
C THR A 389 -12.43 -30.18 13.49
N TRP A 390 -12.50 -30.83 12.31
CA TRP A 390 -13.74 -31.37 11.75
C TRP A 390 -14.40 -32.39 12.68
N THR A 391 -13.63 -33.32 13.23
CA THR A 391 -14.14 -34.32 14.18
C THR A 391 -14.60 -33.69 15.48
N LYS A 392 -13.82 -32.76 16.06
CA LYS A 392 -14.20 -32.01 17.28
C LYS A 392 -15.44 -31.15 17.09
N SER A 393 -15.64 -30.56 15.90
CA SER A 393 -16.75 -29.64 15.65
C SER A 393 -18.06 -30.35 15.34
N TYR A 394 -18.03 -31.48 14.61
CA TYR A 394 -19.24 -32.16 14.14
C TYR A 394 -19.60 -33.42 14.92
N ARG A 395 -18.66 -34.07 15.62
CA ARG A 395 -18.94 -35.28 16.43
C ARG A 395 -19.27 -35.00 17.89
N SER A 396 -19.08 -33.77 18.37
CA SER A 396 -19.46 -33.36 19.73
C SER A 396 -20.97 -33.09 19.84
N PRO A 397 -21.62 -33.33 21.00
CA PRO A 397 -22.99 -32.89 21.22
C PRO A 397 -23.10 -31.37 21.04
N GLY A 398 -24.02 -30.92 20.17
CA GLY A 398 -24.15 -29.52 19.75
C GLY A 398 -23.22 -29.10 18.60
N GLY A 399 -22.68 -30.05 17.83
CA GLY A 399 -21.81 -29.75 16.69
C GLY A 399 -22.51 -29.00 15.56
N ASN A 400 -21.90 -27.90 15.09
CA ASN A 400 -22.41 -27.10 13.99
C ASN A 400 -21.27 -26.43 13.19
N PHE A 401 -21.60 -25.85 12.04
CA PHE A 401 -20.62 -25.18 11.19
C PHE A 401 -20.02 -23.93 11.85
N SER A 402 -20.78 -23.18 12.67
CA SER A 402 -20.23 -22.03 13.41
C SER A 402 -19.08 -22.47 14.32
N ARG A 403 -19.26 -23.57 15.05
CA ARG A 403 -18.25 -24.16 15.94
C ARG A 403 -17.03 -24.63 15.17
N PHE A 404 -17.22 -25.18 13.96
CA PHE A 404 -16.10 -25.48 13.08
C PHE A 404 -15.32 -24.21 12.72
N LEU A 405 -15.99 -23.13 12.33
CA LEU A 405 -15.33 -21.85 12.02
C LEU A 405 -14.66 -21.22 13.25
N ASP A 406 -15.30 -21.29 14.41
CA ASP A 406 -14.72 -20.81 15.68
C ASP A 406 -13.44 -21.57 16.06
N LEU A 407 -13.37 -22.88 15.79
CA LEU A 407 -12.20 -23.70 16.11
C LEU A 407 -11.11 -23.66 15.02
N TYR A 408 -11.49 -23.67 13.74
CA TYR A 408 -10.56 -23.77 12.62
C TYR A 408 -10.03 -22.40 12.15
N TRP A 409 -10.88 -21.37 12.15
CA TRP A 409 -10.52 -20.01 11.71
C TRP A 409 -10.29 -19.06 12.88
N GLY A 410 -10.89 -19.33 14.04
CA GLY A 410 -10.61 -18.62 15.29
C GLY A 410 -10.82 -17.12 15.18
N GLU A 411 -9.74 -16.35 15.33
CA GLU A 411 -9.77 -14.90 15.31
C GLU A 411 -10.31 -14.33 13.99
N GLY A 412 -10.00 -14.95 12.85
CA GLY A 412 -10.48 -14.46 11.55
C GLY A 412 -12.00 -14.59 11.39
N TRP A 413 -12.63 -15.58 12.02
CA TRP A 413 -14.09 -15.68 12.06
C TRP A 413 -14.72 -14.65 12.99
N ILE A 414 -14.07 -14.30 14.10
CA ILE A 414 -14.50 -13.19 14.97
C ILE A 414 -14.42 -11.86 14.21
N GLN A 415 -13.29 -11.60 13.54
CA GLN A 415 -13.10 -10.43 12.69
C GLN A 415 -14.19 -10.35 11.60
N THR A 416 -14.53 -11.48 10.98
CA THR A 416 -15.60 -11.59 9.97
C THR A 416 -16.97 -11.19 10.54
N ARG A 417 -17.33 -11.67 11.72
CA ARG A 417 -18.59 -11.30 12.39
C ARG A 417 -18.61 -9.81 12.78
N SER A 418 -17.49 -9.29 13.31
CA SER A 418 -17.37 -7.87 13.67
C SER A 418 -17.49 -6.96 12.45
N ALA A 419 -16.82 -7.27 11.34
CA ALA A 419 -16.92 -6.52 10.10
C ALA A 419 -18.37 -6.45 9.58
N TRP A 420 -19.11 -7.56 9.63
CA TRP A 420 -20.53 -7.59 9.25
C TRP A 420 -21.40 -6.70 10.14
N ASN A 421 -21.10 -6.63 11.43
CA ASN A 421 -21.86 -5.80 12.36
C ASN A 421 -21.53 -4.31 12.19
N TRP A 422 -20.25 -3.97 12.00
CA TRP A 422 -19.82 -2.59 11.78
C TRP A 422 -20.20 -2.06 10.41
N PHE A 423 -20.25 -2.91 9.37
CA PHE A 423 -20.72 -2.51 8.04
C PHE A 423 -22.16 -1.93 8.08
N LYS A 424 -23.01 -2.43 8.98
CA LYS A 424 -24.39 -1.92 9.12
C LYS A 424 -24.46 -0.44 9.51
N GLN A 425 -23.38 0.13 10.05
CA GLN A 425 -23.31 1.54 10.43
C GLN A 425 -23.22 2.46 9.20
N SER A 426 -22.60 2.00 8.12
CA SER A 426 -22.39 2.79 6.91
C SER A 426 -22.38 1.89 5.66
N ILE A 427 -23.57 1.49 5.23
CA ILE A 427 -23.76 0.50 4.15
C ILE A 427 -23.26 1.03 2.80
N TRP A 428 -23.59 2.28 2.47
CA TRP A 428 -23.35 2.85 1.15
C TRP A 428 -21.92 3.32 0.98
N THR A 429 -21.43 4.13 1.92
CA THR A 429 -20.15 4.83 1.83
C THR A 429 -19.01 4.07 2.51
N GLY A 430 -19.33 3.07 3.34
CA GLY A 430 -18.35 2.39 4.18
C GLY A 430 -17.93 3.25 5.38
N ASN A 431 -17.18 2.64 6.28
CA ASN A 431 -16.60 3.28 7.46
C ASN A 431 -15.27 3.99 7.13
N GLY A 432 -14.71 3.72 5.95
CA GLY A 432 -13.52 4.35 5.42
C GLY A 432 -12.30 3.46 5.31
N ALA A 433 -11.41 3.79 4.38
CA ALA A 433 -10.15 3.08 4.17
C ALA A 433 -9.26 3.08 5.42
N GLY A 434 -8.94 1.90 5.94
CA GLY A 434 -8.15 1.71 7.17
C GLY A 434 -8.98 1.71 8.46
N SER A 435 -10.29 1.94 8.38
CA SER A 435 -11.17 2.05 9.56
C SER A 435 -11.36 0.72 10.27
N PHE A 436 -11.39 -0.42 9.56
CA PHE A 436 -11.54 -1.72 10.20
C PHE A 436 -10.43 -2.00 11.21
N VAL A 437 -9.18 -1.72 10.84
CA VAL A 437 -8.02 -1.95 11.73
C VAL A 437 -8.12 -1.07 12.97
N LEU A 438 -8.53 0.19 12.81
CA LEU A 438 -8.72 1.12 13.92
C LEU A 438 -9.82 0.63 14.87
N ASN A 439 -10.99 0.27 14.34
CA ASN A 439 -12.11 -0.27 15.12
C ASN A 439 -11.72 -1.57 15.83
N TRP A 440 -10.90 -2.42 15.19
CA TRP A 440 -10.41 -3.65 15.79
C TRP A 440 -9.47 -3.38 16.97
N ILE A 441 -8.52 -2.44 16.82
CA ILE A 441 -7.63 -2.04 17.90
C ILE A 441 -8.45 -1.46 19.08
N ASP A 442 -9.38 -0.55 18.79
CA ASP A 442 -10.20 0.12 19.80
C ASP A 442 -11.15 -0.84 20.54
N SER A 443 -11.63 -1.89 19.87
CA SER A 443 -12.61 -2.84 20.44
C SER A 443 -12.10 -3.65 21.65
N ARG A 444 -10.79 -3.73 21.90
CA ARG A 444 -10.23 -4.46 23.06
C ARG A 444 -8.99 -3.76 23.60
N SER A 445 -9.00 -3.43 24.89
CA SER A 445 -7.87 -2.80 25.60
C SER A 445 -6.58 -3.63 25.61
N THR A 446 -6.68 -4.94 25.38
CA THR A 446 -5.53 -5.87 25.33
C THR A 446 -4.95 -6.05 23.93
N ASN A 447 -5.56 -5.47 22.88
CA ASN A 447 -5.02 -5.58 21.53
C ASN A 447 -3.74 -4.73 21.41
N PRO A 448 -2.57 -5.34 21.14
CA PRO A 448 -1.34 -4.57 21.01
C PRO A 448 -1.41 -3.70 19.74
N ILE A 449 -0.92 -2.46 19.87
CA ILE A 449 -0.68 -1.59 18.71
C ILE A 449 0.66 -2.03 18.11
N PRO A 450 0.69 -2.60 16.89
CA PRO A 450 1.94 -3.06 16.31
C PRO A 450 2.87 -1.86 16.02
N PRO A 451 4.17 -1.92 16.38
CA PRO A 451 5.10 -0.80 16.23
C PRO A 451 5.31 -0.35 14.78
N GLY A 452 5.01 -1.21 13.79
CA GLY A 452 5.02 -0.90 12.35
C GLY A 452 3.65 -0.63 11.73
N GLY A 453 2.58 -0.63 12.54
CA GLY A 453 1.22 -0.30 12.15
C GLY A 453 0.53 -1.16 11.11
N ILE A 454 0.95 -2.42 10.96
CA ILE A 454 0.25 -3.42 10.16
C ILE A 454 0.00 -4.62 11.09
N ARG A 455 -1.28 -4.96 11.30
CA ARG A 455 -1.70 -6.21 11.91
C ARG A 455 -2.14 -7.15 10.78
N GLU A 456 -1.66 -8.39 10.79
CA GLU A 456 -2.21 -9.42 9.91
C GLU A 456 -3.68 -9.63 10.28
N LEU A 457 -4.57 -9.39 9.32
CA LEU A 457 -6.01 -9.60 9.48
C LEU A 457 -6.39 -10.92 8.82
N GLY A 458 -7.13 -11.74 9.56
CA GLY A 458 -7.78 -12.95 9.03
C GLY A 458 -9.11 -12.66 8.34
N LEU A 459 -9.38 -11.41 7.97
CA LEU A 459 -10.65 -10.96 7.36
C LEU A 459 -10.69 -11.23 5.85
N PRO A 460 -11.79 -11.77 5.30
CA PRO A 460 -11.99 -11.88 3.85
C PRO A 460 -11.91 -10.52 3.15
N SER A 461 -11.27 -10.48 1.98
CA SER A 461 -11.09 -9.27 1.17
C SER A 461 -12.37 -8.52 0.89
N PHE A 462 -13.42 -9.26 0.52
CA PHE A 462 -14.69 -8.70 0.13
C PHE A 462 -15.32 -7.96 1.30
N LEU A 463 -15.28 -8.59 2.47
CA LEU A 463 -15.86 -8.02 3.67
C LEU A 463 -15.03 -6.84 4.16
N PHE A 464 -13.71 -6.88 3.94
CA PHE A 464 -12.82 -5.75 4.14
C PHE A 464 -13.20 -4.56 3.24
N LEU A 465 -13.32 -4.78 1.92
CA LEU A 465 -13.73 -3.76 0.95
C LEU A 465 -15.12 -3.21 1.24
N LEU A 466 -16.04 -4.08 1.65
CA LEU A 466 -17.41 -3.73 1.96
C LEU A 466 -17.48 -2.87 3.23
N HIS A 467 -16.73 -3.25 4.28
CA HIS A 467 -16.63 -2.46 5.50
C HIS A 467 -15.99 -1.08 5.26
N ASP A 468 -14.83 -1.05 4.60
CA ASP A 468 -14.03 0.17 4.46
C ASP A 468 -14.54 1.08 3.33
N GLY A 469 -14.98 0.52 2.20
CA GLY A 469 -15.39 1.30 1.02
C GLY A 469 -16.90 1.30 0.73
N GLY A 470 -17.68 0.46 1.41
CA GLY A 470 -19.11 0.36 1.18
C GLY A 470 -19.47 -0.20 -0.20
N ILE A 471 -20.77 -0.17 -0.50
CA ILE A 471 -21.30 -0.62 -1.80
C ILE A 471 -20.73 0.22 -2.96
N PHE A 472 -20.55 1.53 -2.77
CA PHE A 472 -20.11 2.41 -3.85
C PHE A 472 -18.69 2.14 -4.32
N LEU A 473 -17.73 1.92 -3.42
CA LEU A 473 -16.36 1.59 -3.80
C LEU A 473 -16.30 0.26 -4.56
N ILE A 474 -17.06 -0.74 -4.10
CA ILE A 474 -17.17 -2.04 -4.78
C ILE A 474 -17.76 -1.87 -6.19
N LEU A 475 -18.83 -1.09 -6.34
CA LEU A 475 -19.45 -0.87 -7.65
C LEU A 475 -18.49 -0.18 -8.63
N ILE A 476 -17.83 0.90 -8.22
CA ILE A 476 -16.86 1.60 -9.06
C ILE A 476 -15.72 0.66 -9.47
N PHE A 477 -15.21 -0.12 -8.52
CA PHE A 477 -14.15 -1.09 -8.77
C PHE A 477 -14.59 -2.19 -9.76
N LEU A 478 -15.80 -2.74 -9.60
CA LEU A 478 -16.35 -3.76 -10.51
C LEU A 478 -16.62 -3.19 -11.91
N ILE A 479 -17.11 -1.95 -12.02
CA ILE A 479 -17.31 -1.27 -13.31
C ILE A 479 -15.95 -1.06 -14.00
N TRP A 480 -14.93 -0.60 -13.27
CA TRP A 480 -13.57 -0.45 -13.79
C TRP A 480 -13.02 -1.78 -14.33
N ILE A 481 -13.15 -2.85 -13.56
CA ILE A 481 -12.78 -4.21 -13.98
C ILE A 481 -13.56 -4.59 -15.26
N GLY A 482 -14.87 -4.37 -15.28
CA GLY A 482 -15.74 -4.58 -16.44
C GLY A 482 -15.23 -3.90 -17.72
N LEU A 483 -14.82 -2.64 -17.59
CA LEU A 483 -14.28 -1.85 -18.69
C LEU A 483 -12.92 -2.36 -19.18
N GLU A 484 -11.99 -2.67 -18.28
CA GLU A 484 -10.69 -3.25 -18.64
C GLU A 484 -10.84 -4.61 -19.35
N ILE A 485 -11.81 -5.43 -18.93
CA ILE A 485 -12.15 -6.68 -19.62
C ILE A 485 -12.68 -6.40 -21.02
N ALA A 486 -13.63 -5.48 -21.14
CA ALA A 486 -14.27 -5.16 -22.41
C ALA A 486 -13.26 -4.59 -23.42
N LEU A 487 -12.28 -3.80 -22.97
CA LEU A 487 -11.21 -3.26 -23.80
C LEU A 487 -10.22 -4.32 -24.29
N ARG A 488 -9.93 -5.33 -23.47
CA ARG A 488 -8.88 -6.31 -23.75
C ARG A 488 -9.39 -7.63 -24.31
N GLY A 489 -10.58 -8.08 -23.92
CA GLY A 489 -11.20 -9.32 -24.40
C GLY A 489 -10.88 -10.58 -23.57
N HIS A 490 -10.56 -10.46 -22.27
CA HIS A 490 -10.04 -11.56 -21.43
C HIS A 490 -10.94 -12.03 -20.29
N TRP A 491 -12.25 -12.05 -20.52
CA TRP A 491 -13.25 -12.54 -19.55
C TRP A 491 -12.92 -13.91 -18.94
N LYS A 492 -12.23 -14.79 -19.68
CA LYS A 492 -11.82 -16.14 -19.25
C LYS A 492 -10.75 -16.16 -18.15
N ILE A 493 -9.82 -15.19 -18.13
CA ILE A 493 -8.77 -15.08 -17.10
C ILE A 493 -9.35 -14.40 -15.85
N LEU A 494 -10.40 -13.60 -16.01
CA LEU A 494 -11.03 -12.88 -14.91
C LEU A 494 -11.89 -13.78 -14.02
N ILE A 495 -12.62 -14.76 -14.57
CA ILE A 495 -13.44 -15.68 -13.77
C ILE A 495 -12.55 -16.58 -12.86
N LEU A 496 -11.30 -16.83 -13.24
CA LEU A 496 -10.29 -17.47 -12.38
C LEU A 496 -9.98 -16.63 -11.13
N LEU A 497 -9.95 -15.31 -11.30
CA LEU A 497 -9.40 -14.37 -10.31
C LEU A 497 -10.45 -13.78 -9.41
N LEU A 498 -11.65 -13.53 -9.95
CA LEU A 498 -12.70 -12.80 -9.27
C LEU A 498 -13.07 -13.45 -7.93
N PRO A 499 -13.22 -14.78 -7.79
CA PRO A 499 -13.48 -15.39 -6.50
C PRO A 499 -12.31 -15.25 -5.52
N ILE A 500 -11.07 -15.20 -5.99
CA ILE A 500 -9.88 -15.19 -5.13
C ILE A 500 -9.55 -13.77 -4.67
N SER A 501 -9.60 -12.80 -5.60
CA SER A 501 -9.46 -11.38 -5.28
C SER A 501 -10.59 -10.90 -4.38
N ILE A 502 -11.82 -11.41 -4.59
CA ILE A 502 -12.98 -11.02 -3.78
C ILE A 502 -12.98 -11.76 -2.44
N PHE A 503 -12.74 -13.07 -2.35
CA PHE A 503 -12.98 -13.80 -1.09
C PHE A 503 -11.73 -14.08 -0.24
N PHE A 504 -10.51 -14.10 -0.79
CA PHE A 504 -9.35 -14.70 -0.10
C PHE A 504 -8.13 -13.78 0.16
N MET A 505 -8.17 -12.53 -0.29
CA MET A 505 -7.06 -11.56 -0.17
C MET A 505 -7.18 -10.64 1.05
N PRO A 506 -6.17 -10.54 1.92
CA PRO A 506 -6.04 -9.37 2.76
C PRO A 506 -5.56 -8.19 1.89
N TRP A 507 -6.40 -7.16 1.74
CA TRP A 507 -6.08 -5.92 0.99
C TRP A 507 -5.25 -4.90 1.78
N ILE A 508 -4.87 -5.24 3.01
CA ILE A 508 -4.02 -4.43 3.88
C ILE A 508 -2.78 -5.24 4.27
N GLY A 509 -1.64 -4.56 4.35
CA GLY A 509 -0.45 -5.05 5.03
C GLY A 509 0.67 -5.55 4.12
N SER A 510 1.47 -6.48 4.65
CA SER A 510 2.67 -7.10 4.06
C SER A 510 2.45 -7.77 2.69
N SER A 511 1.20 -7.90 2.25
CA SER A 511 0.73 -8.51 1.00
C SER A 511 0.61 -7.55 -0.18
N GLY A 512 1.19 -6.34 -0.12
CA GLY A 512 1.09 -5.31 -1.18
C GLY A 512 1.42 -5.79 -2.61
N THR A 513 2.20 -6.87 -2.74
CA THR A 513 2.42 -7.62 -3.98
C THR A 513 1.17 -8.06 -4.69
N THR A 514 0.13 -8.35 -3.93
CA THR A 514 -0.96 -9.11 -4.48
C THR A 514 -2.08 -8.23 -5.00
N ALA A 515 -2.32 -7.09 -4.35
CA ALA A 515 -3.09 -6.02 -4.97
C ALA A 515 -2.48 -5.67 -6.34
N PHE A 516 -1.15 -5.51 -6.39
CA PHE A 516 -0.42 -5.34 -7.64
C PHE A 516 -0.64 -6.49 -8.64
N PHE A 517 -0.51 -7.75 -8.23
CA PHE A 517 -0.64 -8.90 -9.13
C PHE A 517 -2.07 -9.05 -9.70
N CYS A 518 -3.09 -8.81 -8.89
CA CYS A 518 -4.48 -8.82 -9.35
C CYS A 518 -4.75 -7.67 -10.32
N LEU A 519 -4.29 -6.46 -10.00
CA LEU A 519 -4.38 -5.31 -10.90
C LEU A 519 -3.59 -5.58 -12.20
N TRP A 520 -2.43 -6.21 -12.13
CA TRP A 520 -1.65 -6.64 -13.28
C TRP A 520 -2.46 -7.59 -14.16
N LEU A 521 -3.04 -8.65 -13.61
CA LEU A 521 -3.82 -9.61 -14.40
C LEU A 521 -5.02 -8.98 -15.12
N VAL A 522 -5.70 -8.05 -14.44
CA VAL A 522 -6.83 -7.29 -15.01
C VAL A 522 -6.34 -6.35 -16.11
N THR A 523 -5.27 -5.60 -15.87
CA THR A 523 -4.86 -4.45 -16.70
C THR A 523 -3.83 -4.78 -17.77
N SER A 524 -3.24 -5.97 -17.78
CA SER A 524 -2.09 -6.25 -18.63
C SER A 524 -2.12 -7.60 -19.33
N SER A 525 -3.18 -8.39 -19.17
CA SER A 525 -3.19 -9.75 -19.71
C SER A 525 -3.07 -9.77 -21.23
N HIS A 526 -3.59 -8.77 -21.97
CA HIS A 526 -3.49 -8.66 -23.43
C HIS A 526 -3.55 -7.20 -23.93
N PRO A 527 -3.15 -6.95 -25.20
CA PRO A 527 -3.31 -5.64 -25.84
C PRO A 527 -4.79 -5.21 -25.91
N GLN A 528 -5.03 -3.90 -25.95
CA GLN A 528 -6.36 -3.36 -26.17
C GLN A 528 -6.80 -3.71 -27.61
N THR A 529 -7.86 -4.51 -27.73
CA THR A 529 -8.34 -5.04 -29.01
C THR A 529 -9.63 -4.38 -29.48
N ARG A 530 -10.42 -3.80 -28.58
CA ARG A 530 -11.71 -3.17 -28.88
C ARG A 530 -11.68 -1.66 -28.64
N GLN A 531 -12.19 -0.90 -29.60
CA GLN A 531 -12.52 0.50 -29.41
C GLN A 531 -13.92 0.60 -28.80
N LEU A 532 -13.99 0.64 -27.47
CA LEU A 532 -15.24 1.04 -26.81
C LEU A 532 -15.58 2.48 -27.21
N HIS A 533 -16.87 2.78 -27.25
CA HIS A 533 -17.33 4.11 -27.60
C HIS A 533 -16.79 5.14 -26.59
N LYS A 534 -16.17 6.22 -27.09
CA LYS A 534 -15.44 7.19 -26.25
C LYS A 534 -16.30 7.79 -25.12
N MET A 535 -17.62 7.94 -25.35
CA MET A 535 -18.53 8.46 -24.31
C MET A 535 -18.69 7.50 -23.12
N ILE A 536 -18.56 6.18 -23.30
CA ILE A 536 -18.64 5.22 -22.19
C ILE A 536 -17.44 5.38 -21.26
N LEU A 537 -16.25 5.51 -21.84
CA LEU A 537 -14.99 5.68 -21.10
C LEU A 537 -14.94 7.06 -20.41
N ALA A 538 -15.32 8.12 -21.12
CA ALA A 538 -15.41 9.46 -20.55
C ALA A 538 -16.47 9.55 -19.46
N GLY A 539 -17.63 8.91 -19.67
CA GLY A 539 -18.71 8.84 -18.69
C GLY A 539 -18.30 8.13 -17.40
N PHE A 540 -17.54 7.02 -17.49
CA PHE A 540 -16.96 6.37 -16.32
C PHE A 540 -15.99 7.28 -15.56
N ASN A 541 -15.08 7.96 -16.26
CA ASN A 541 -14.12 8.87 -15.63
C ASN A 541 -14.82 10.05 -14.94
N LEU A 542 -15.90 10.56 -15.53
CA LEU A 542 -16.73 11.62 -14.95
C LEU A 542 -17.50 11.14 -13.72
N LEU A 543 -18.06 9.92 -13.77
CA LEU A 543 -18.73 9.28 -12.63
C LEU A 543 -17.77 9.08 -11.46
N ALA A 544 -16.55 8.62 -11.72
CA ALA A 544 -15.51 8.44 -10.72
C ALA A 544 -15.11 9.77 -10.06
N LEU A 545 -14.96 10.84 -10.86
CA LEU A 545 -14.70 12.19 -10.38
C LEU A 545 -15.85 12.72 -9.51
N PHE A 546 -17.10 12.59 -9.99
CA PHE A 546 -18.28 13.08 -9.27
C PHE A 546 -18.45 12.37 -7.93
N LEU A 547 -18.37 11.03 -7.91
CA LEU A 547 -18.51 10.25 -6.68
C LEU A 547 -17.37 10.55 -5.70
N GLY A 548 -16.12 10.59 -6.16
CA GLY A 548 -14.98 10.95 -5.31
C GLY A 548 -15.12 12.36 -4.72
N SER A 549 -15.58 13.32 -5.52
CA SER A 549 -15.79 14.71 -5.06
C SER A 549 -16.96 14.82 -4.10
N PHE A 550 -18.01 14.02 -4.30
CA PHE A 550 -19.14 13.92 -3.39
C PHE A 550 -18.71 13.39 -2.02
N PHE A 551 -17.92 12.30 -1.96
CA PHE A 551 -17.38 11.77 -0.71
C PHE A 551 -16.52 12.80 0.02
N LEU A 552 -15.61 13.45 -0.70
CA LEU A 552 -14.78 14.50 -0.15
C LEU A 552 -15.62 15.68 0.39
N SER A 553 -16.64 16.11 -0.34
CA SER A 553 -17.49 17.22 0.08
C SER A 553 -18.36 16.83 1.27
N TYR A 554 -18.95 15.64 1.26
CA TYR A 554 -19.76 15.10 2.37
C TYR A 554 -18.96 15.08 3.67
N THR A 555 -17.71 14.61 3.59
CA THR A 555 -16.82 14.53 4.75
C THR A 555 -16.34 15.90 5.19
N LEU A 556 -15.98 16.80 4.28
CA LEU A 556 -15.65 18.19 4.61
C LEU A 556 -16.82 18.92 5.29
N ILE A 557 -18.06 18.71 4.83
CA ILE A 557 -19.27 19.26 5.48
C ILE A 557 -19.48 18.64 6.85
N GLY A 558 -19.23 17.34 7.04
CA GLY A 558 -19.30 16.66 8.33
C GLY A 558 -18.18 17.05 9.30
N ILE A 559 -17.00 17.38 8.78
CA ILE A 559 -15.86 17.90 9.55
C ILE A 559 -16.10 19.36 9.94
N ALA A 560 -16.73 20.18 9.09
CA ALA A 560 -16.98 21.60 9.34
C ALA A 560 -17.58 21.92 10.73
N PRO A 561 -18.60 21.20 11.25
CA PRO A 561 -19.09 21.39 12.63
C PRO A 561 -18.13 20.84 13.70
N ASN A 562 -17.27 19.88 13.37
CA ASN A 562 -16.25 19.30 14.26
C ASN A 562 -14.92 20.07 14.27
N LEU A 563 -14.73 21.03 13.35
CA LEU A 563 -13.67 22.05 13.38
C LEU A 563 -13.86 23.05 14.54
N ARG A 564 -14.91 22.88 15.36
CA ARG A 564 -15.00 23.53 16.66
C ARG A 564 -13.76 23.17 17.45
N GLY A 565 -13.09 24.19 17.98
CA GLY A 565 -11.79 24.05 18.61
C GLY A 565 -11.75 23.05 19.78
N PRO A 566 -10.57 22.83 20.37
CA PRO A 566 -10.36 21.92 21.50
C PRO A 566 -11.35 22.09 22.68
N GLU A 567 -12.03 23.23 22.75
CA GLU A 567 -13.11 23.54 23.70
C GLU A 567 -14.36 22.68 23.54
N PHE A 568 -14.75 22.29 22.32
CA PHE A 568 -15.96 21.47 22.09
C PHE A 568 -15.73 20.00 22.47
N ARG A 569 -14.58 19.40 22.12
CA ARG A 569 -14.26 18.01 22.49
C ARG A 569 -14.12 17.79 24.00
N TYR A 570 -13.71 18.81 24.76
CA TYR A 570 -13.69 18.76 26.23
C TYR A 570 -15.10 18.62 26.83
N THR A 571 -16.13 19.20 26.20
CA THR A 571 -17.51 19.07 26.68
C THR A 571 -18.05 17.65 26.55
N GLU A 572 -17.55 16.88 25.59
CA GLU A 572 -17.93 15.48 25.38
C GLU A 572 -17.03 14.48 26.12
N LEU A 573 -15.70 14.67 26.08
CA LEU A 573 -14.71 13.70 26.58
C LEU A 573 -14.11 14.06 27.94
N LYS A 574 -14.45 15.24 28.50
CA LYS A 574 -13.94 15.78 29.77
C LYS A 574 -12.41 15.81 29.91
N SER A 575 -11.67 15.72 28.81
CA SER A 575 -10.20 15.77 28.79
C SER A 575 -9.70 16.43 27.49
N TYR A 576 -8.62 17.19 27.58
CA TYR A 576 -7.98 17.83 26.42
C TYR A 576 -6.99 16.85 25.77
N GLN A 577 -6.94 16.87 24.44
CA GLN A 577 -6.06 16.02 23.65
C GLN A 577 -4.64 16.62 23.63
N ILE A 578 -3.67 15.91 24.21
CA ILE A 578 -2.28 16.36 24.26
C ILE A 578 -1.58 16.05 22.93
N MET A 579 -0.87 17.03 22.34
CA MET A 579 -0.06 16.88 21.12
C MET A 579 1.27 16.12 21.36
N ALA A 580 1.26 15.13 22.24
CA ALA A 580 2.43 14.29 22.51
C ALA A 580 2.51 13.17 21.48
N LYS A 581 3.70 12.98 20.90
CA LYS A 581 4.05 11.87 20.00
C LYS A 581 3.85 10.52 20.70
N ARG A 582 4.22 10.44 22.00
CA ARG A 582 3.97 9.27 22.86
C ARG A 582 3.61 9.77 24.26
N GLN A 583 2.56 9.19 24.85
CA GLN A 583 2.06 9.57 26.17
C GLN A 583 2.44 8.53 27.22
N ASN A 584 2.60 8.98 28.48
CA ASN A 584 2.77 8.11 29.65
C ASN A 584 3.93 7.11 29.55
N LEU A 585 5.02 7.50 28.89
CA LEU A 585 6.23 6.71 28.88
C LEU A 585 6.84 6.71 30.28
N ILE A 586 7.37 5.55 30.68
CA ILE A 586 8.03 5.38 31.98
C ILE A 586 9.50 5.10 31.71
N GLN A 587 10.36 6.02 32.13
CA GLN A 587 11.81 5.84 32.10
C GLN A 587 12.37 6.11 33.50
N ASN A 588 13.08 5.13 34.06
CA ASN A 588 13.67 5.23 35.41
C ASN A 588 12.65 5.62 36.50
N GLY A 589 11.41 5.12 36.41
CA GLY A 589 10.33 5.40 37.36
C GLY A 589 9.63 6.76 37.17
N ILE A 590 10.03 7.55 36.17
CA ILE A 590 9.45 8.87 35.87
C ILE A 590 8.48 8.74 34.70
N ARG A 591 7.26 9.26 34.87
CA ARG A 591 6.25 9.34 33.81
C ARG A 591 6.41 10.61 32.99
N TYR A 592 6.52 10.49 31.67
CA TYR A 592 6.68 11.63 30.76
C TYR A 592 5.92 11.46 29.45
N HIS A 593 5.69 12.58 28.78
CA HIS A 593 5.15 12.68 27.43
C HIS A 593 6.27 13.11 26.47
N GLU A 594 6.37 12.46 25.32
CA GLU A 594 7.35 12.78 24.27
C GLU A 594 6.72 13.69 23.22
N PHE A 595 7.40 14.78 22.86
CA PHE A 595 6.95 15.78 21.88
C PHE A 595 7.96 15.91 20.74
N SER A 596 7.47 16.23 19.54
CA SER A 596 8.30 16.55 18.39
C SER A 596 8.69 18.04 18.35
N SER A 597 9.78 18.34 17.66
CA SER A 597 10.18 19.71 17.34
C SER A 597 9.08 20.40 16.53
N GLY A 598 8.75 21.63 16.92
CA GLY A 598 7.64 22.39 16.37
C GLY A 598 6.31 22.15 17.06
N ALA A 599 6.26 21.45 18.20
CA ALA A 599 5.04 21.29 19.00
C ALA A 599 4.45 22.65 19.38
N ILE A 600 3.13 22.80 19.22
CA ILE A 600 2.41 24.04 19.51
C ILE A 600 1.27 23.75 20.47
N TRP A 601 1.16 24.58 21.50
CA TRP A 601 0.11 24.50 22.49
C TRP A 601 -0.64 25.83 22.58
N VAL A 602 -1.94 25.78 22.88
CA VAL A 602 -2.76 26.95 23.15
C VAL A 602 -2.73 27.26 24.64
N LEU A 603 -2.50 28.51 24.99
CA LEU A 603 -2.44 28.95 26.37
C LEU A 603 -3.84 29.32 26.86
N ALA A 604 -4.34 28.64 27.88
CA ALA A 604 -5.63 28.96 28.53
C ALA A 604 -5.46 29.75 29.83
N SER A 605 -4.24 30.08 30.26
CA SER A 605 -4.02 31.10 31.30
C SER A 605 -2.72 31.85 31.16
N ARG A 606 -2.69 33.01 31.81
CA ARG A 606 -1.53 33.91 31.95
C ARG A 606 -0.60 33.50 33.11
N ALA A 607 -0.81 32.33 33.70
CA ALA A 607 0.06 31.85 34.77
C ALA A 607 1.45 31.49 34.21
N PRO A 608 2.54 31.74 34.95
CA PRO A 608 3.87 31.34 34.52
C PRO A 608 3.95 29.82 34.36
N ILE A 609 4.55 29.37 33.27
CA ILE A 609 4.68 27.96 32.93
C ILE A 609 6.00 27.45 33.54
N ARG A 610 5.90 26.42 34.36
CA ARG A 610 7.06 25.70 34.92
C ARG A 610 6.94 24.24 34.52
N LEU A 611 7.91 23.76 33.75
CA LEU A 611 7.94 22.41 33.21
C LEU A 611 9.32 21.79 33.41
N ARG A 612 9.40 20.50 33.69
CA ARG A 612 10.64 19.72 33.54
C ARG A 612 10.66 19.07 32.17
N ALA A 613 11.65 19.43 31.35
CA ALA A 613 11.86 18.88 30.02
C ALA A 613 13.27 18.26 29.90
N PHE A 614 13.42 17.25 29.06
CA PHE A 614 14.67 16.51 28.86
C PHE A 614 14.71 15.84 27.49
N ILE A 615 15.83 15.21 27.16
CA ILE A 615 16.02 14.44 25.93
C ILE A 615 16.04 12.95 26.26
N PRO A 616 15.12 12.13 25.71
CA PRO A 616 15.07 10.70 26.00
C PRO A 616 16.41 9.98 25.72
N GLN A 617 16.86 9.12 26.64
CA GLN A 617 18.19 8.48 26.56
C GLN A 617 18.36 7.54 25.36
N GLU A 618 17.27 7.09 24.73
CA GLU A 618 17.29 6.23 23.54
C GLU A 618 18.04 6.86 22.35
N LYS A 619 18.24 8.18 22.34
CA LYS A 619 18.82 8.95 21.23
C LYS A 619 20.37 8.99 21.20
N LYS A 620 21.06 8.16 22.00
CA LYS A 620 22.55 7.99 22.02
C LYS A 620 23.36 9.30 22.10
N LEU A 621 22.87 10.31 22.82
CA LEU A 621 23.65 11.51 23.11
C LEU A 621 24.64 11.25 24.25
N SER A 622 25.79 11.93 24.24
CA SER A 622 26.66 11.94 25.41
C SER A 622 25.97 12.70 26.56
N LYS A 623 26.27 12.35 27.82
CA LYS A 623 25.61 12.97 28.99
C LYS A 623 25.75 14.50 29.06
N ASN A 624 26.70 15.07 28.33
CA ASN A 624 27.03 16.50 28.36
C ASN A 624 26.63 17.28 27.10
N ASP A 625 26.11 16.61 26.06
CA ASP A 625 25.64 17.32 24.87
C ASP A 625 24.38 18.11 25.20
N LYS A 626 24.39 19.39 24.80
CA LYS A 626 23.29 20.34 25.02
C LYS A 626 22.55 20.51 23.71
N ILE A 627 21.24 20.38 23.75
CA ILE A 627 20.39 20.70 22.59
C ILE A 627 19.56 21.92 22.91
N HIS A 628 19.64 22.94 22.05
CA HIS A 628 18.92 24.18 22.25
C HIS A 628 17.49 24.07 21.73
N VAL A 629 16.52 24.36 22.60
CA VAL A 629 15.11 24.44 22.23
C VAL A 629 14.64 25.88 22.36
N ARG A 630 14.14 26.43 21.25
CA ARG A 630 13.50 27.74 21.18
C ARG A 630 12.03 27.62 21.54
N TRP A 631 11.64 28.27 22.62
CA TRP A 631 10.26 28.41 23.07
C TRP A 631 9.75 29.77 22.60
N SER A 632 8.78 29.82 21.69
CA SER A 632 8.21 31.06 21.14
C SER A 632 6.74 31.21 21.48
N PHE A 633 6.37 32.39 21.98
CA PHE A 633 5.01 32.82 22.20
C PHE A 633 4.47 33.51 20.94
N LEU A 634 3.33 33.05 20.46
CA LEU A 634 2.66 33.57 19.27
C LEU A 634 1.34 34.25 19.66
N GLY A 635 1.05 35.39 19.03
CA GLY A 635 -0.24 36.07 19.15
C GLY A 635 -1.38 35.32 18.44
N SER A 636 -2.60 35.86 18.50
CA SER A 636 -3.75 35.36 17.71
C SER A 636 -3.47 35.29 16.21
N ASP A 637 -2.59 36.19 15.76
CA ASP A 637 -2.25 36.42 14.36
C ASP A 637 -1.03 35.61 13.91
N TRP A 638 -0.53 34.72 14.78
CA TRP A 638 0.64 33.86 14.55
C TRP A 638 1.99 34.60 14.40
N ILE A 639 2.00 35.88 14.71
CA ILE A 639 3.23 36.68 14.82
C ILE A 639 3.89 36.35 16.17
N GLU A 640 5.21 36.13 16.12
CA GLU A 640 6.03 35.91 17.30
C GLU A 640 6.10 37.17 18.16
N ILE A 641 5.66 37.06 19.41
CA ILE A 641 5.70 38.15 20.39
C ILE A 641 7.01 38.09 21.16
N GLN A 642 7.39 36.89 21.60
CA GLN A 642 8.58 36.68 22.42
C GLN A 642 9.11 35.27 22.20
N SER A 643 10.41 35.07 22.21
CA SER A 643 11.00 33.74 22.33
C SER A 643 12.13 33.68 23.34
N LYS A 644 12.36 32.47 23.84
CA LYS A 644 13.42 32.13 24.78
C LYS A 644 14.04 30.81 24.38
N THR A 645 15.34 30.82 24.15
CA THR A 645 16.10 29.60 23.84
C THR A 645 16.68 29.03 25.12
N LEU A 646 16.38 27.77 25.41
CA LEU A 646 16.82 27.07 26.62
C LEU A 646 17.54 25.77 26.23
N PRO A 647 18.67 25.44 26.86
CA PRO A 647 19.35 24.16 26.64
C PRO A 647 18.61 23.03 27.38
N LEU A 648 18.33 21.94 26.68
CA LEU A 648 17.88 20.68 27.24
C LEU A 648 19.04 19.68 27.31
N PHE A 649 18.97 18.79 28.29
CA PHE A 649 19.95 17.74 28.56
C PHE A 649 19.25 16.37 28.55
N THR A 650 20.04 15.30 28.59
CA THR A 650 19.53 13.94 28.87
C THR A 650 18.92 13.81 30.28
N ASN A 651 19.31 14.70 31.20
CA ASN A 651 18.69 14.85 32.52
C ASN A 651 17.59 15.93 32.50
N ALA A 652 16.70 15.88 33.50
CA ALA A 652 15.63 16.85 33.67
C ALA A 652 16.17 18.29 33.81
N SER A 653 15.69 19.17 32.94
CA SER A 653 15.98 20.60 32.95
C SER A 653 14.70 21.39 33.23
N THR A 654 14.80 22.40 34.08
CA THR A 654 13.65 23.24 34.46
C THR A 654 13.45 24.35 33.43
N VAL A 655 12.32 24.31 32.75
CA VAL A 655 11.86 25.30 31.78
C VAL A 655 10.88 26.25 32.47
N GLY A 656 11.35 27.47 32.77
CA GLY A 656 10.55 28.56 33.32
C GLY A 656 10.25 29.63 32.27
N LEU A 657 8.97 29.79 31.91
CA LEU A 657 8.49 30.73 30.91
C LEU A 657 7.45 31.68 31.53
N ILE A 658 7.62 32.98 31.28
CA ILE A 658 6.64 34.02 31.66
C ILE A 658 5.80 34.27 30.42
N VAL A 659 4.47 34.19 30.55
CA VAL A 659 3.54 34.36 29.43
C VAL A 659 3.34 35.85 29.16
N PRO A 660 3.72 36.38 27.98
CA PRO A 660 3.54 37.79 27.65
C PRO A 660 2.08 38.13 27.34
N ASP A 661 1.71 39.40 27.51
CA ASP A 661 0.38 39.90 27.18
C ASP A 661 0.09 39.70 25.69
N ASN A 662 -1.13 39.24 25.37
CA ASN A 662 -1.60 38.85 24.03
C ASN A 662 -1.06 37.52 23.46
N ALA A 663 -0.27 36.73 24.20
CA ALA A 663 0.11 35.39 23.77
C ALA A 663 -1.08 34.42 23.80
N LYS A 664 -1.33 33.76 22.66
CA LYS A 664 -2.36 32.72 22.53
C LYS A 664 -1.77 31.33 22.35
N TYR A 665 -0.59 31.22 21.74
CA TYR A 665 0.08 29.95 21.51
C TYR A 665 1.50 29.95 22.04
N LEU A 666 1.99 28.77 22.41
CA LEU A 666 3.38 28.46 22.75
C LEU A 666 3.88 27.43 21.75
N LYS A 667 4.98 27.71 21.07
CA LYS A 667 5.67 26.79 20.16
C LYS A 667 7.03 26.42 20.74
N ALA A 668 7.41 25.14 20.69
CA ALA A 668 8.74 24.66 21.04
C ALA A 668 9.43 24.06 19.81
N GLU A 669 10.60 24.57 19.45
CA GLU A 669 11.34 24.15 18.27
C GLU A 669 12.80 23.87 18.63
N ILE A 670 13.27 22.67 18.29
CA ILE A 670 14.68 22.29 18.47
C ILE A 670 15.51 22.98 17.39
N LEU A 671 16.51 23.74 17.82
CA LEU A 671 17.51 24.34 16.95
C LEU A 671 18.59 23.30 16.67
N SER A 672 18.72 22.89 15.40
CA SER A 672 19.79 21.98 14.99
C SER A 672 21.09 22.75 14.76
N ASP A 673 22.14 22.44 15.54
CA ASP A 673 23.43 23.13 15.45
C ASP A 673 24.29 22.71 14.24
N SER A 674 23.88 21.72 13.43
CA SER A 674 24.63 21.36 12.22
C SER A 674 23.77 20.66 11.15
N PHE A 675 24.13 20.88 9.88
CA PHE A 675 23.55 20.24 8.71
C PHE A 675 23.97 18.76 8.56
N PHE A 676 24.93 18.29 9.36
CA PHE A 676 25.53 16.94 9.27
C PHE A 676 25.52 16.15 10.60
N GLY A 677 24.98 16.70 11.70
CA GLY A 677 24.92 16.02 13.00
C GLY A 677 23.64 15.20 13.21
N THR A 678 23.66 14.31 14.21
CA THR A 678 22.48 13.53 14.63
C THR A 678 21.30 14.46 14.94
N HIS A 679 20.28 14.44 14.08
CA HIS A 679 19.10 15.28 14.23
C HIS A 679 18.19 14.77 15.34
N VAL A 680 18.36 15.31 16.54
CA VAL A 680 17.37 15.11 17.60
C VAL A 680 16.18 15.99 17.28
N GLN A 681 15.05 15.34 16.96
CA GLN A 681 13.79 16.01 16.62
C GLN A 681 12.74 15.89 17.73
N GLU A 682 13.09 15.31 18.87
CA GLU A 682 12.15 15.00 19.95
C GLU A 682 12.70 15.39 21.33
N PHE A 683 11.79 15.76 22.22
CA PHE A 683 12.07 16.06 23.63
C PHE A 683 10.94 15.53 24.51
N GLY A 684 11.27 15.13 25.75
CA GLY A 684 10.31 14.69 26.75
C GLY A 684 9.93 15.82 27.71
N ILE A 685 8.67 15.89 28.14
CA ILE A 685 8.19 16.70 29.26
C ILE A 685 7.57 15.77 30.30
N PHE A 686 7.86 16.02 31.57
CA PHE A 686 7.29 15.25 32.69
C PHE A 686 5.75 15.34 32.70
N ALA A 687 5.08 14.20 32.82
CA ALA A 687 3.62 14.12 32.74
C ALA A 687 2.96 14.83 33.93
N GLU A 688 3.54 14.77 35.13
CA GLU A 688 3.02 15.46 36.32
C GLU A 688 2.97 16.98 36.13
N ASP A 689 4.01 17.55 35.54
CA ASP A 689 4.11 18.99 35.30
C ASP A 689 3.19 19.41 34.14
N PHE A 690 3.13 18.58 33.10
CA PHE A 690 2.36 18.87 31.89
C PHE A 690 0.86 18.65 32.07
N ASP A 691 0.44 17.55 32.71
CA ASP A 691 -0.96 17.25 33.01
C ASP A 691 -1.50 18.18 34.10
N GLY A 692 -0.64 18.64 35.03
CA GLY A 692 -0.95 19.65 36.03
C GLY A 692 -1.18 21.06 35.46
N LEU A 693 -0.70 21.32 34.24
CA LEU A 693 -1.12 22.47 33.43
C LEU A 693 -2.53 22.19 32.90
N ASN A 694 -3.54 22.31 33.76
CA ASN A 694 -4.98 22.23 33.44
C ASN A 694 -5.47 23.27 32.41
N ARG A 695 -4.56 23.92 31.67
CA ARG A 695 -4.76 25.09 30.83
C ARG A 695 -3.79 25.17 29.63
N VAL A 696 -3.23 24.06 29.16
CA VAL A 696 -2.41 24.03 27.93
C VAL A 696 -3.10 23.10 26.93
N ARG A 697 -3.67 23.68 25.87
CA ARG A 697 -4.50 23.01 24.84
C ARG A 697 -3.72 22.63 23.59
#